data_AF-A0A3E5DT91-F1
#
_entry.id   AF-A0A3E5DT91-F1
#
_cell.length_a   1.000
_cell.length_b   1.000
_cell.length_c   1.000
_cell.angle_alpha   90.00
_cell.angle_beta   90.00
_cell.angle_gamma   90.00
#
_symmetry.space_group_name_H-M   'P 1'
#
loop_
_entity.id
_entity.type
_entity.pdbx_description
1 polymer ?
#
loop_
_entity_poly.entity_id
_entity_poly.type
_entity_poly.pdbx_seq_one_letter_code
_entity_poly.pdbx_strand_id
1 'polypeptide(L)'
;MYTIDTSIYRLLGDKLITTFTYNKLWALSLFTVGDIQAMGIKKLWAIPGIGLKVINDVEHVFATINSQDPLLEIKQFCGDEIMQKMVICYAHLCENAEDSKEFQAIFPSSLDILKFICMKGSHLMSMVDNYPRAASCLYVFLLCLEYLMHDLHNEFSFYVQDNAKQYMHKVGKDALGTLLYSRLSNKNRFLLELHYAVFKKNFKGLDFVQIFPFVEDRLTYEVEMFQSWTYHSFNKLYRFDIEYKLEHSLNDHYPFSLLDFLVEAYTSIDFEHTCLCTIGLFPFMTDKKVSFVIDFHRANGYYPMFTLFTDYLNSGMWNERRCFFLEYRGIGTERRTLQELMKAYNIKSYKLKKYLFFPIGENTEPITQDEHWKYYDFLYEMPFIGFYSPICKNILEKEHLQDVIGLMELIFLRNSCYPLNKQFRKYNYQDRFILVNACLFDTKEIAKLVEKMKELLATIRFKDEHYLASMFLKELDIQKLGGKEHFISFFTYLMLDIFGLEVDSEGGFVAERNKISVTYELLDILKERGKPMRAEEIRDIFLRRCPTYRHLTVNTIRVYLLKMKEVKSIGLSGYYGLASWEHIYWGTMVDKIYEVLSLAGKPLSLMEIYQQVKAFFPNSTKSSIEGSMRLDARHRFKYDVEGHVYFLVDHST
;
A
#
# COMPACT_ATOMS: atom_id res chain seq x y z
N MET A 1 -0.19 0.50 -46.91
CA MET A 1 0.12 0.82 -48.32
C MET A 1 -0.91 0.25 -49.24
N TYR A 2 -1.19 0.94 -50.35
CA TYR A 2 -1.98 0.39 -51.43
C TYR A 2 -0.99 -0.24 -52.43
N THR A 3 -1.07 -1.55 -52.59
CA THR A 3 -0.26 -2.34 -53.52
C THR A 3 -1.09 -2.76 -54.73
N ILE A 4 -0.45 -3.38 -55.72
CA ILE A 4 -1.15 -3.98 -56.86
C ILE A 4 -2.17 -5.05 -56.43
N ASP A 5 -1.96 -5.71 -55.28
CA ASP A 5 -2.87 -6.75 -54.77
C ASP A 5 -4.03 -6.16 -53.95
N THR A 6 -4.08 -4.84 -53.77
CA THR A 6 -5.15 -4.17 -53.02
C THR A 6 -6.49 -4.40 -53.71
N SER A 7 -7.47 -4.94 -52.98
CA SER A 7 -8.80 -5.21 -53.51
C SER A 7 -9.62 -3.93 -53.70
N ILE A 8 -10.50 -3.92 -54.71
CA ILE A 8 -11.43 -2.80 -54.92
C ILE A 8 -12.42 -2.65 -53.76
N TYR A 9 -12.67 -3.72 -53.01
CA TYR A 9 -13.49 -3.67 -51.80
C TYR A 9 -12.83 -2.84 -50.69
N ARG A 10 -11.51 -3.03 -50.50
CA ARG A 10 -10.73 -2.22 -49.56
C ARG A 10 -10.68 -0.76 -49.99
N LEU A 11 -10.44 -0.48 -51.27
CA LEU A 11 -10.46 0.88 -51.81
C LEU A 11 -11.80 1.60 -51.58
N LEU A 12 -12.92 0.86 -51.63
CA LEU A 12 -14.24 1.38 -51.31
C LEU A 12 -14.37 1.68 -49.81
N GLY A 13 -13.93 0.75 -48.96
CA GLY A 13 -13.92 0.92 -47.50
C GLY A 13 -13.12 2.15 -47.06
N ASP A 14 -11.96 2.36 -47.68
CA ASP A 14 -11.06 3.48 -47.43
C ASP A 14 -11.48 4.77 -48.16
N LYS A 15 -12.63 4.75 -48.86
CA LYS A 15 -13.22 5.87 -49.60
C LYS A 15 -12.33 6.45 -50.72
N LEU A 16 -11.37 5.68 -51.21
CA LEU A 16 -10.57 6.04 -52.38
C LEU A 16 -11.35 5.91 -53.70
N ILE A 17 -12.35 5.03 -53.72
CA ILE A 17 -13.29 4.90 -54.84
C ILE A 17 -14.72 4.98 -54.33
N THR A 18 -15.63 5.44 -55.17
CA THR A 18 -17.06 5.46 -54.83
C THR A 18 -17.74 4.11 -55.01
N THR A 19 -18.89 3.89 -54.36
CA THR A 19 -19.71 2.67 -54.56
C THR A 19 -20.11 2.48 -56.03
N PHE A 20 -20.31 3.58 -56.76
CA PHE A 20 -20.55 3.54 -58.20
C PHE A 20 -19.34 2.98 -58.97
N THR A 21 -18.14 3.48 -58.67
CA THR A 21 -16.88 3.00 -59.25
C THR A 21 -16.62 1.54 -58.90
N TYR A 22 -16.83 1.14 -57.65
CA TYR A 22 -16.73 -0.25 -57.20
C TYR A 22 -17.62 -1.19 -58.03
N ASN A 23 -18.92 -0.88 -58.16
CA ASN A 23 -19.87 -1.73 -58.90
C ASN A 23 -19.48 -1.88 -60.38
N LYS A 24 -18.91 -0.84 -60.99
CA LYS A 24 -18.45 -0.86 -62.38
C LYS A 24 -17.19 -1.70 -62.57
N LEU A 25 -16.21 -1.56 -61.67
CA LEU A 25 -14.98 -2.37 -61.71
C LEU A 25 -15.27 -3.83 -61.41
N TRP A 26 -16.14 -4.10 -60.44
CA TRP A 26 -16.60 -5.46 -60.11
C TRP A 26 -17.30 -6.15 -61.29
N ALA A 27 -18.19 -5.44 -61.99
CA ALA A 27 -18.88 -5.97 -63.17
C ALA A 27 -17.94 -6.29 -64.34
N LEU A 28 -16.74 -5.71 -64.36
CA LEU A 28 -15.69 -5.97 -65.34
C LEU A 28 -14.68 -7.04 -64.87
N SER A 29 -14.95 -7.68 -63.73
CA SER A 29 -14.03 -8.64 -63.10
C SER A 29 -12.65 -8.06 -62.78
N LEU A 30 -12.58 -6.75 -62.51
CA LEU A 30 -11.37 -6.07 -62.05
C LEU A 30 -11.41 -5.98 -60.52
N PHE A 31 -10.86 -6.99 -59.84
CA PHE A 31 -11.03 -7.15 -58.40
C PHE A 31 -9.92 -6.49 -57.58
N THR A 32 -8.78 -6.19 -58.22
CA THR A 32 -7.61 -5.60 -57.59
C THR A 32 -7.10 -4.37 -58.36
N VAL A 33 -6.25 -3.56 -57.70
CA VAL A 33 -5.51 -2.47 -58.34
C VAL A 33 -4.69 -2.98 -59.54
N GLY A 34 -4.08 -4.16 -59.41
CA GLY A 34 -3.29 -4.81 -60.44
C GLY A 34 -4.12 -5.15 -61.67
N ASP A 35 -5.36 -5.62 -61.50
CA ASP A 35 -6.29 -5.87 -62.62
C ASP A 35 -6.60 -4.57 -63.37
N ILE A 36 -6.87 -3.48 -62.63
CA ILE A 36 -7.16 -2.16 -63.21
C ILE A 36 -5.94 -1.62 -63.96
N GLN A 37 -4.75 -1.79 -63.40
CA GLN A 37 -3.49 -1.35 -64.00
C GLN A 37 -3.17 -2.15 -65.27
N ALA A 38 -3.38 -3.47 -65.25
CA ALA A 38 -3.20 -4.36 -66.40
C ALA A 38 -4.20 -4.05 -67.53
N MET A 39 -5.44 -3.70 -67.18
CA MET A 39 -6.43 -3.22 -68.14
C MET A 39 -6.00 -1.89 -68.78
N GLY A 40 -5.49 -0.97 -67.97
CA GLY A 40 -4.97 0.32 -68.40
C GLY A 40 -6.07 1.36 -68.66
N ILE A 41 -5.82 2.60 -68.24
CA ILE A 41 -6.82 3.70 -68.25
C ILE A 41 -7.42 3.94 -69.63
N LYS A 42 -6.61 3.91 -70.70
CA LYS A 42 -7.07 4.14 -72.07
C LYS A 42 -8.10 3.10 -72.53
N LYS A 43 -7.93 1.82 -72.15
CA LYS A 43 -8.88 0.76 -72.50
C LYS A 43 -10.11 0.80 -71.59
N LEU A 44 -9.92 1.13 -70.31
CA LEU A 44 -11.02 1.29 -69.36
C LEU A 44 -11.98 2.43 -69.78
N TRP A 45 -11.43 3.55 -70.25
CA TRP A 45 -12.22 4.68 -70.77
C TRP A 45 -13.04 4.33 -72.02
N ALA A 46 -12.56 3.40 -72.84
CA ALA A 46 -13.23 3.01 -74.09
C ALA A 46 -14.45 2.09 -73.86
N ILE A 47 -14.68 1.61 -72.63
CA ILE A 47 -15.81 0.71 -72.32
C ILE A 47 -17.12 1.50 -72.17
N PRO A 48 -18.19 1.13 -72.90
CA PRO A 48 -19.50 1.75 -72.75
C PRO A 48 -20.01 1.68 -71.31
N GLY A 49 -20.36 2.83 -70.73
CA GLY A 49 -20.89 2.93 -69.37
C GLY A 49 -19.83 3.18 -68.28
N ILE A 50 -18.56 3.32 -68.65
CA ILE A 50 -17.50 3.90 -67.81
C ILE A 50 -17.42 5.40 -68.12
N GLY A 51 -17.67 6.23 -67.11
CA GLY A 51 -17.64 7.69 -67.22
C GLY A 51 -16.46 8.32 -66.50
N LEU A 52 -16.27 9.63 -66.69
CA LEU A 52 -15.21 10.45 -66.09
C LEU A 52 -15.05 10.21 -64.57
N LYS A 53 -16.14 9.95 -63.85
CA LYS A 53 -16.11 9.68 -62.40
C LYS A 53 -15.31 8.42 -62.04
N VAL A 54 -15.47 7.33 -62.79
CA VAL A 54 -14.74 6.07 -62.56
C VAL A 54 -13.25 6.29 -62.82
N ILE A 55 -12.94 7.05 -63.86
CA ILE A 55 -11.56 7.28 -64.28
C ILE A 55 -10.84 8.19 -63.29
N ASN A 56 -11.48 9.26 -62.83
CA ASN A 56 -10.91 10.13 -61.81
C ASN A 56 -10.68 9.38 -60.48
N ASP A 57 -11.60 8.50 -60.09
CA ASP A 57 -11.43 7.66 -58.89
C ASP A 57 -10.22 6.70 -59.08
N VAL A 58 -10.07 6.08 -60.26
CA VAL A 58 -8.94 5.19 -60.57
C VAL A 58 -7.60 5.93 -60.68
N GLU A 59 -7.58 7.11 -61.31
CA GLU A 59 -6.40 7.97 -61.38
C GLU A 59 -5.98 8.48 -60.01
N HIS A 60 -6.94 8.81 -59.15
CA HIS A 60 -6.69 9.16 -57.75
C HIS A 60 -6.09 7.99 -56.98
N VAL A 61 -6.59 6.76 -57.17
CA VAL A 61 -6.00 5.55 -56.59
C VAL A 61 -4.54 5.39 -57.04
N PHE A 62 -4.25 5.50 -58.34
CA PHE A 62 -2.87 5.40 -58.85
C PHE A 62 -1.97 6.53 -58.36
N ALA A 63 -2.46 7.77 -58.30
CA ALA A 63 -1.71 8.89 -57.75
C ALA A 63 -1.41 8.69 -56.26
N THR A 64 -2.39 8.19 -55.50
CA THR A 64 -2.23 7.86 -54.07
C THR A 64 -1.14 6.80 -53.90
N ILE A 65 -1.20 5.69 -54.65
CA ILE A 65 -0.18 4.63 -54.64
C ILE A 65 1.22 5.19 -54.98
N ASN A 66 1.33 6.01 -56.03
CA ASN A 66 2.61 6.56 -56.47
C ASN A 66 3.19 7.60 -55.51
N SER A 67 2.39 8.14 -54.60
CA SER A 67 2.81 9.15 -53.60
C SER A 67 3.16 8.56 -52.22
N GLN A 68 2.98 7.25 -52.03
CA GLN A 68 3.29 6.58 -50.76
C GLN A 68 4.81 6.52 -50.53
N ASP A 69 5.27 7.04 -49.39
CA ASP A 69 6.64 6.85 -48.91
C ASP A 69 6.68 5.60 -48.01
N PRO A 70 7.33 4.50 -48.44
CA PRO A 70 7.41 3.27 -47.66
C PRO A 70 8.02 3.48 -46.27
N LEU A 71 8.94 4.46 -46.11
CA LEU A 71 9.55 4.73 -44.81
C LEU A 71 8.55 5.38 -43.84
N LEU A 72 7.74 6.31 -44.34
CA LEU A 72 6.69 6.97 -43.55
C LEU A 72 5.61 5.96 -43.14
N GLU A 73 5.26 5.03 -44.02
CA GLU A 73 4.31 3.97 -43.72
C GLU A 73 4.84 2.95 -42.71
N ILE A 74 6.09 2.48 -42.86
CA ILE A 74 6.72 1.60 -41.86
C ILE A 74 6.73 2.28 -40.49
N LYS A 75 7.08 3.57 -40.44
CA LYS A 75 7.07 4.35 -39.20
C LYS A 75 5.67 4.50 -38.61
N GLN A 76 4.64 4.58 -39.45
CA GLN A 76 3.24 4.58 -39.00
C GLN A 76 2.84 3.23 -38.38
N PHE A 77 3.35 2.11 -38.89
CA PHE A 77 3.00 0.77 -38.41
C PHE A 77 3.83 0.28 -37.22
N CYS A 78 5.12 0.61 -37.18
CA CYS A 78 6.06 0.11 -36.16
C CYS A 78 6.39 1.17 -35.09
N GLY A 79 6.32 2.47 -35.42
CA GLY A 79 6.88 3.51 -34.59
C GLY A 79 8.42 3.49 -34.51
N ASP A 80 9.00 4.54 -33.93
CA ASP A 80 10.46 4.71 -33.88
C ASP A 80 11.15 3.66 -32.98
N GLU A 81 10.50 3.25 -31.88
CA GLU A 81 11.08 2.30 -30.92
C GLU A 81 11.25 0.89 -31.53
N ILE A 82 10.22 0.35 -32.18
CA ILE A 82 10.29 -0.97 -32.81
C ILE A 82 11.32 -0.94 -33.95
N MET A 83 11.34 0.13 -34.75
CA MET A 83 12.34 0.28 -35.81
C MET A 83 13.78 0.24 -35.26
N GLN A 84 14.05 0.92 -34.15
CA GLN A 84 15.36 0.85 -33.48
C GLN A 84 15.68 -0.56 -32.98
N LYS A 85 14.72 -1.24 -32.33
CA LYS A 85 14.89 -2.64 -31.89
C LYS A 85 15.15 -3.59 -33.05
N MET A 86 14.53 -3.38 -34.21
CA MET A 86 14.76 -4.21 -35.40
C MET A 86 16.11 -3.92 -36.08
N VAL A 87 16.67 -2.72 -35.94
CA VAL A 87 18.06 -2.44 -36.33
C VAL A 87 19.03 -3.25 -35.45
N ILE A 88 18.78 -3.30 -34.14
CA ILE A 88 19.57 -4.10 -33.19
C ILE A 88 19.44 -5.60 -33.52
N CYS A 89 18.23 -6.09 -33.78
CA CYS A 89 17.96 -7.47 -34.21
C CYS A 89 18.73 -7.85 -35.47
N TYR A 90 18.67 -6.98 -36.50
CA TYR A 90 19.42 -7.20 -37.71
C TYR A 90 20.93 -7.24 -37.48
N ALA A 91 21.46 -6.34 -36.65
CA ALA A 91 22.89 -6.34 -36.31
C ALA A 91 23.29 -7.66 -35.63
N HIS A 92 22.55 -8.13 -34.63
CA HIS A 92 22.85 -9.40 -33.95
C HIS A 92 22.73 -10.63 -34.85
N LEU A 93 21.72 -10.67 -35.73
CA LEU A 93 21.61 -11.73 -36.76
C LEU A 93 22.78 -11.70 -37.75
N CYS A 94 23.40 -10.54 -37.92
CA CYS A 94 24.54 -10.33 -38.80
C CYS A 94 25.91 -10.58 -38.15
N GLU A 95 25.99 -10.48 -36.82
CA GLU A 95 27.23 -10.56 -36.02
C GLU A 95 27.89 -11.96 -36.02
N ASN A 96 27.12 -13.03 -36.26
CA ASN A 96 27.64 -14.40 -36.18
C ASN A 96 27.27 -15.23 -37.43
N ALA A 97 28.30 -15.86 -38.02
CA ALA A 97 28.30 -16.92 -39.05
C ALA A 97 28.55 -16.51 -40.52
N GLU A 98 29.13 -17.44 -41.30
CA GLU A 98 29.14 -17.41 -42.78
C GLU A 98 27.71 -17.29 -43.35
N ASP A 99 26.72 -17.69 -42.56
CA ASP A 99 25.28 -17.69 -42.85
C ASP A 99 24.69 -16.28 -43.01
N SER A 100 25.27 -15.27 -42.34
CA SER A 100 24.76 -13.90 -42.41
C SER A 100 25.11 -13.21 -43.73
N LYS A 101 26.13 -13.66 -44.46
CA LYS A 101 26.51 -13.07 -45.76
C LYS A 101 25.43 -13.27 -46.81
N GLU A 102 24.79 -14.43 -46.81
CA GLU A 102 23.67 -14.74 -47.71
C GLU A 102 22.44 -13.90 -47.35
N PHE A 103 22.13 -13.80 -46.06
CA PHE A 103 21.04 -12.96 -45.56
C PHE A 103 21.25 -11.47 -45.87
N GLN A 104 22.46 -10.95 -45.66
CA GLN A 104 22.85 -9.57 -45.98
C GLN A 104 22.84 -9.28 -47.48
N ALA A 105 23.21 -10.26 -48.31
CA ALA A 105 23.17 -10.12 -49.76
C ALA A 105 21.74 -9.99 -50.30
N ILE A 106 20.79 -10.70 -49.67
CA ILE A 106 19.36 -10.62 -50.03
C ILE A 106 18.72 -9.37 -49.39
N PHE A 107 19.10 -9.05 -48.15
CA PHE A 107 18.56 -7.94 -47.37
C PHE A 107 19.70 -7.10 -46.77
N PRO A 108 20.11 -5.99 -47.43
CA PRO A 108 21.24 -5.17 -46.98
C PRO A 108 21.02 -4.41 -45.66
N SER A 109 19.78 -4.25 -45.22
CA SER A 109 19.43 -3.61 -43.95
C SER A 109 18.11 -4.12 -43.38
N SER A 110 17.87 -3.87 -42.09
CA SER A 110 16.56 -4.12 -41.45
C SER A 110 15.43 -3.36 -42.16
N LEU A 111 15.71 -2.14 -42.64
CA LEU A 111 14.74 -1.31 -43.33
C LEU A 111 14.31 -1.92 -44.68
N ASP A 112 15.21 -2.60 -45.38
CA ASP A 112 14.86 -3.27 -46.64
C ASP A 112 13.85 -4.40 -46.39
N ILE A 113 14.05 -5.17 -45.33
CA ILE A 113 13.11 -6.23 -44.92
C ILE A 113 11.73 -5.63 -44.61
N LEU A 114 11.68 -4.58 -43.79
CA LEU A 114 10.43 -3.91 -43.43
C LEU A 114 9.71 -3.33 -44.65
N LYS A 115 10.44 -2.70 -45.58
CA LYS A 115 9.88 -2.22 -46.86
C LYS A 115 9.30 -3.36 -47.68
N PHE A 116 10.00 -4.49 -47.76
CA PHE A 116 9.51 -5.65 -48.51
C PHE A 116 8.24 -6.24 -47.90
N ILE A 117 8.14 -6.33 -46.57
CA ILE A 117 6.92 -6.77 -45.88
C ILE A 117 5.76 -5.81 -46.23
N CYS A 118 5.99 -4.49 -46.16
CA CYS A 118 4.98 -3.49 -46.51
C CYS A 118 4.54 -3.57 -47.98
N MET A 119 5.46 -3.93 -48.90
CA MET A 119 5.21 -3.91 -50.35
C MET A 119 4.63 -5.21 -50.91
N LYS A 120 5.03 -6.38 -50.39
CA LYS A 120 4.77 -7.68 -51.04
C LYS A 120 3.97 -8.67 -50.20
N GLY A 121 3.56 -8.29 -48.99
CA GLY A 121 2.56 -8.98 -48.17
C GLY A 121 2.91 -10.42 -47.73
N SER A 122 2.96 -11.39 -48.65
CA SER A 122 2.97 -12.83 -48.37
C SER A 122 4.04 -13.64 -49.12
N HIS A 123 4.98 -12.97 -49.80
CA HIS A 123 6.00 -13.62 -50.64
C HIS A 123 7.44 -13.50 -50.13
N LEU A 124 7.65 -13.08 -48.88
CA LEU A 124 9.00 -12.86 -48.38
C LEU A 124 9.77 -14.18 -48.26
N MET A 125 9.09 -15.26 -47.87
CA MET A 125 9.70 -16.59 -47.77
C MET A 125 10.12 -17.18 -49.10
N SER A 126 9.43 -16.86 -50.21
CA SER A 126 9.83 -17.36 -51.53
C SER A 126 11.15 -16.78 -52.03
N MET A 127 11.55 -15.60 -51.53
CA MET A 127 12.84 -14.99 -51.85
C MET A 127 14.01 -15.74 -51.22
N VAL A 128 13.76 -16.46 -50.12
CA VAL A 128 14.75 -17.24 -49.37
C VAL A 128 14.52 -18.74 -49.48
N ASP A 129 13.59 -19.20 -50.31
CA ASP A 129 13.17 -20.60 -50.37
C ASP A 129 14.31 -21.57 -50.72
N ASN A 130 15.27 -21.09 -51.52
CA ASN A 130 16.47 -21.81 -51.94
C ASN A 130 17.70 -21.55 -51.05
N TYR A 131 17.54 -20.70 -50.03
CA TYR A 131 18.60 -20.17 -49.18
C TYR A 131 18.28 -20.48 -47.72
N PRO A 132 18.49 -21.74 -47.26
CA PRO A 132 18.01 -22.20 -45.96
C PRO A 132 18.58 -21.40 -44.77
N ARG A 133 19.81 -20.86 -44.92
CA ARG A 133 20.45 -20.03 -43.90
C ARG A 133 19.78 -18.67 -43.81
N ALA A 134 19.66 -17.95 -44.94
CA ALA A 134 18.92 -16.70 -44.99
C ALA A 134 17.46 -16.85 -44.54
N ALA A 135 16.81 -17.98 -44.86
CA ALA A 135 15.44 -18.25 -44.46
C ALA A 135 15.29 -18.38 -42.93
N SER A 136 16.26 -19.03 -42.26
CA SER A 136 16.27 -19.10 -40.81
C SER A 136 16.50 -17.74 -40.13
N CYS A 137 17.38 -16.90 -40.67
CA CYS A 137 17.61 -15.54 -40.15
C CYS A 137 16.37 -14.67 -40.34
N LEU A 138 15.73 -14.76 -41.51
CA LEU A 138 14.49 -14.06 -41.79
C LEU A 138 13.37 -14.49 -40.85
N TYR A 139 13.27 -15.78 -40.54
CA TYR A 139 12.29 -16.28 -39.57
C TYR A 139 12.50 -15.68 -38.18
N VAL A 140 13.73 -15.67 -37.65
CA VAL A 140 14.02 -15.06 -36.34
C VAL A 140 13.67 -13.57 -36.34
N PHE A 141 14.01 -12.86 -37.42
CA PHE A 141 13.66 -11.45 -37.59
C PHE A 141 12.14 -11.22 -37.57
N LEU A 142 11.38 -12.02 -38.31
CA LEU A 142 9.91 -11.93 -38.35
C LEU A 142 9.29 -12.30 -37.01
N LEU A 143 9.80 -13.31 -36.31
CA LEU A 143 9.33 -13.71 -34.98
C LEU A 143 9.53 -12.57 -33.96
N CYS A 144 10.69 -11.92 -33.96
CA CYS A 144 10.96 -10.77 -33.09
C CYS A 144 10.05 -9.58 -33.43
N LEU A 145 9.84 -9.31 -34.73
CA LEU A 145 8.96 -8.24 -35.18
C LEU A 145 7.49 -8.51 -34.80
N GLU A 146 7.01 -9.74 -35.00
CA GLU A 146 5.67 -10.17 -34.62
C GLU A 146 5.46 -9.99 -33.11
N TYR A 147 6.45 -10.43 -32.31
CA TYR A 147 6.43 -10.29 -30.86
C TYR A 147 6.37 -8.83 -30.40
N LEU A 148 7.22 -7.95 -30.97
CA LEU A 148 7.29 -6.54 -30.58
C LEU A 148 6.05 -5.73 -30.98
N MET A 149 5.35 -6.15 -32.05
CA MET A 149 4.21 -5.39 -32.55
C MET A 149 2.91 -5.61 -31.75
N HIS A 150 2.63 -6.84 -31.30
CA HIS A 150 1.50 -7.27 -30.45
C HIS A 150 0.14 -6.50 -30.60
N ASP A 151 -0.17 -5.92 -31.75
CA ASP A 151 -1.44 -5.24 -32.04
C ASP A 151 -2.18 -5.97 -33.16
N LEU A 152 -3.32 -6.58 -32.79
CA LEU A 152 -4.19 -7.37 -33.65
C LEU A 152 -5.00 -6.52 -34.64
N HIS A 153 -4.93 -5.19 -34.54
CA HIS A 153 -5.64 -4.26 -35.42
C HIS A 153 -4.75 -3.66 -36.52
N ASN A 154 -3.49 -4.10 -36.60
CA ASN A 154 -2.55 -3.61 -37.60
C ASN A 154 -2.45 -4.58 -38.79
N GLU A 155 -2.87 -4.16 -39.98
CA GLU A 155 -2.71 -5.01 -41.17
C GLU A 155 -1.27 -5.43 -41.46
N PHE A 156 -0.29 -4.60 -41.07
CA PHE A 156 1.12 -4.93 -41.18
C PHE A 156 1.48 -6.16 -40.33
N SER A 157 0.84 -6.36 -39.16
CA SER A 157 1.12 -7.52 -38.29
C SER A 157 0.63 -8.84 -38.91
N PHE A 158 -0.49 -8.83 -39.63
CA PHE A 158 -0.96 -10.03 -40.35
C PHE A 158 0.01 -10.48 -41.43
N TYR A 159 0.65 -9.55 -42.14
CA TYR A 159 1.67 -9.90 -43.15
C TYR A 159 2.93 -10.47 -42.52
N VAL A 160 3.40 -9.89 -41.41
CA VAL A 160 4.55 -10.43 -40.66
C VAL A 160 4.25 -11.86 -40.19
N GLN A 161 3.07 -12.07 -39.59
CA GLN A 161 2.61 -13.35 -39.08
C GLN A 161 2.48 -14.42 -40.19
N ASP A 162 1.88 -14.08 -41.34
CA ASP A 162 1.70 -15.04 -42.44
C ASP A 162 3.05 -15.57 -42.93
N ASN A 163 4.03 -14.67 -43.14
CA ASN A 163 5.38 -15.08 -43.54
C ASN A 163 6.08 -15.93 -42.45
N ALA A 164 5.91 -15.59 -41.17
CA ALA A 164 6.47 -16.39 -40.08
C ALA A 164 5.85 -17.80 -40.03
N LYS A 165 4.52 -17.91 -40.16
CA LYS A 165 3.79 -19.19 -40.18
C LYS A 165 4.14 -20.05 -41.38
N GLN A 166 4.25 -19.46 -42.57
CA GLN A 166 4.67 -20.18 -43.78
C GLN A 166 6.01 -20.89 -43.56
N TYR A 167 6.98 -20.20 -42.96
CA TYR A 167 8.26 -20.81 -42.64
C TYR A 167 8.16 -21.89 -41.57
N MET A 168 7.40 -21.66 -40.50
CA MET A 168 7.15 -22.67 -39.46
C MET A 168 6.57 -23.96 -40.06
N HIS A 169 5.55 -23.86 -40.91
CA HIS A 169 4.95 -25.03 -41.56
C HIS A 169 5.93 -25.77 -42.47
N LYS A 170 6.86 -25.05 -43.11
CA LYS A 170 7.89 -25.63 -43.98
C LYS A 170 8.98 -26.39 -43.21
N VAL A 171 9.44 -25.85 -42.08
CA VAL A 171 10.53 -26.43 -41.28
C VAL A 171 10.03 -27.55 -40.35
N GLY A 172 8.75 -27.49 -39.95
CA GLY A 172 8.18 -28.41 -38.98
C GLY A 172 8.37 -27.90 -37.55
N LYS A 173 7.33 -28.12 -36.75
CA LYS A 173 7.21 -27.63 -35.37
C LYS A 173 8.37 -28.07 -34.48
N ASP A 174 8.65 -29.37 -34.48
CA ASP A 174 9.68 -29.99 -33.61
C ASP A 174 11.10 -29.47 -33.87
N ALA A 175 11.36 -28.85 -35.03
CA ALA A 175 12.69 -28.33 -35.40
C ALA A 175 12.88 -26.83 -35.08
N LEU A 176 11.82 -26.12 -34.66
CA LEU A 176 11.87 -24.68 -34.37
C LEU A 176 12.72 -24.37 -33.15
N GLY A 177 12.53 -25.10 -32.05
CA GLY A 177 13.30 -24.92 -30.83
C GLY A 177 14.79 -25.13 -31.04
N THR A 178 15.16 -26.22 -31.72
CA THR A 178 16.54 -26.50 -32.12
C THR A 178 17.10 -25.39 -33.00
N LEU A 179 16.33 -24.91 -33.99
CA LEU A 179 16.75 -23.82 -34.87
C LEU A 179 17.03 -22.54 -34.08
N LEU A 180 16.08 -22.11 -33.25
CA LEU A 180 16.16 -20.90 -32.45
C LEU A 180 17.33 -20.96 -31.46
N TYR A 181 17.47 -22.07 -30.75
CA TYR A 181 18.59 -22.29 -29.85
C TYR A 181 19.94 -22.27 -30.58
N SER A 182 20.05 -22.93 -31.73
CA SER A 182 21.28 -22.96 -32.53
C SER A 182 21.72 -21.58 -33.05
N ARG A 183 20.76 -20.68 -33.28
CA ARG A 183 20.99 -19.33 -33.81
C ARG A 183 21.47 -18.35 -32.76
N LEU A 184 21.19 -18.61 -31.48
CA LEU A 184 21.73 -17.80 -30.39
C LEU A 184 23.26 -17.78 -30.46
N SER A 185 23.85 -16.60 -30.27
CA SER A 185 25.29 -16.44 -30.15
C SER A 185 25.84 -17.36 -29.06
N ASN A 186 27.12 -17.79 -29.17
CA ASN A 186 27.76 -18.62 -28.13
C ASN A 186 27.59 -18.00 -26.73
N LYS A 187 27.63 -16.68 -26.67
CA LYS A 187 27.44 -15.86 -25.47
C LYS A 187 26.02 -15.95 -24.93
N ASN A 188 25.00 -15.77 -25.77
CA ASN A 188 23.60 -15.83 -25.32
C ASN A 188 23.19 -17.26 -24.93
N ARG A 189 23.75 -18.29 -25.59
CA ARG A 189 23.59 -19.69 -25.16
C ARG A 189 24.19 -19.93 -23.79
N PHE A 190 25.41 -19.45 -23.55
CA PHE A 190 26.04 -19.54 -22.23
C PHE A 190 25.21 -18.87 -21.13
N LEU A 191 24.64 -17.69 -21.39
CA LEU A 191 23.74 -17.00 -20.45
C LEU A 191 22.48 -17.84 -20.15
N LEU A 192 21.87 -18.42 -21.17
CA LEU A 192 20.69 -19.27 -21.01
C LEU A 192 21.00 -20.54 -20.20
N GLU A 193 22.13 -21.19 -20.49
CA GLU A 193 22.60 -22.37 -19.75
C GLU A 193 22.91 -22.04 -18.29
N LEU A 194 23.51 -20.87 -18.03
CA LEU A 194 23.76 -20.37 -16.68
C LEU A 194 22.45 -20.15 -15.92
N HIS A 195 21.43 -19.57 -16.57
CA HIS A 195 20.10 -19.39 -15.97
C HIS A 195 19.49 -20.73 -15.56
N TYR A 196 19.51 -21.71 -16.46
CA TYR A 196 19.04 -23.05 -16.15
C TYR A 196 19.83 -23.68 -14.99
N ALA A 197 21.15 -23.53 -14.95
CA ALA A 197 21.97 -24.09 -13.88
C ALA A 197 21.64 -23.49 -12.50
N VAL A 198 21.46 -22.16 -12.42
CA VAL A 198 21.07 -21.46 -11.18
C VAL A 198 19.64 -21.85 -10.79
N PHE A 199 18.74 -21.92 -11.75
CA PHE A 199 17.37 -22.37 -11.53
C PHE A 199 17.34 -23.81 -10.99
N LYS A 200 18.08 -24.73 -11.61
CA LYS A 200 18.22 -26.13 -11.16
C LYS A 200 18.77 -26.23 -9.73
N LYS A 201 19.76 -25.40 -9.37
CA LYS A 201 20.30 -25.33 -8.00
C LYS A 201 19.23 -24.93 -6.99
N ASN A 202 18.36 -23.99 -7.36
CA ASN A 202 17.35 -23.43 -6.46
C ASN A 202 16.08 -24.28 -6.38
N PHE A 203 15.78 -25.07 -7.42
CA PHE A 203 14.57 -25.87 -7.53
C PHE A 203 14.91 -27.35 -7.79
N LYS A 204 14.96 -28.15 -6.72
CA LYS A 204 15.35 -29.58 -6.69
C LYS A 204 14.52 -30.53 -7.59
N GLY A 205 13.48 -30.05 -8.27
CA GLY A 205 12.59 -30.85 -9.13
C GLY A 205 13.15 -31.17 -10.52
N LEU A 206 14.28 -30.57 -10.92
CA LEU A 206 14.79 -30.61 -12.29
C LEU A 206 16.04 -31.49 -12.50
N ASP A 207 16.39 -32.33 -11.53
CA ASP A 207 17.62 -33.15 -11.59
C ASP A 207 17.66 -34.12 -12.76
N PHE A 208 16.49 -34.55 -13.25
CA PHE A 208 16.34 -35.50 -14.35
C PHE A 208 16.20 -34.86 -15.74
N VAL A 209 16.10 -33.53 -15.81
CA VAL A 209 15.87 -32.81 -17.07
C VAL A 209 17.21 -32.37 -17.68
N GLN A 210 17.49 -32.83 -18.90
CA GLN A 210 18.63 -32.36 -19.68
C GLN A 210 18.34 -30.97 -20.24
N ILE A 211 19.33 -30.06 -20.18
CA ILE A 211 19.17 -28.63 -20.54
C ILE A 211 18.76 -28.48 -22.01
N PHE A 212 19.48 -29.15 -22.91
CA PHE A 212 19.29 -28.96 -24.35
C PHE A 212 17.90 -29.43 -24.82
N PRO A 213 17.45 -30.66 -24.54
CA PRO A 213 16.09 -31.07 -24.94
C PRO A 213 15.01 -30.19 -24.32
N PHE A 214 15.21 -29.75 -23.07
CA PHE A 214 14.25 -28.87 -22.40
C PHE A 214 14.09 -27.52 -23.08
N VAL A 215 15.21 -26.85 -23.39
CA VAL A 215 15.18 -25.53 -24.03
C VAL A 215 14.56 -25.60 -25.41
N GLU A 216 14.87 -26.64 -26.18
CA GLU A 216 14.31 -26.85 -27.51
C GLU A 216 12.80 -27.12 -27.46
N ASP A 217 12.37 -28.09 -26.65
CA ASP A 217 10.95 -28.42 -26.48
C ASP A 217 10.15 -27.20 -26.01
N ARG A 218 10.72 -26.43 -25.09
CA ARG A 218 10.08 -25.25 -24.52
C ARG A 218 9.94 -24.10 -25.51
N LEU A 219 11.01 -23.78 -26.25
CA LEU A 219 10.95 -22.74 -27.29
C LEU A 219 9.94 -23.10 -28.38
N THR A 220 9.90 -24.36 -28.81
CA THR A 220 8.89 -24.86 -29.76
C THR A 220 7.49 -24.62 -29.22
N TYR A 221 7.22 -25.02 -27.98
CA TYR A 221 5.92 -24.85 -27.33
C TYR A 221 5.49 -23.37 -27.23
N GLU A 222 6.37 -22.48 -26.77
CA GLU A 222 6.06 -21.06 -26.59
C GLU A 222 5.80 -20.32 -27.91
N VAL A 223 6.56 -20.65 -28.95
CA VAL A 223 6.37 -20.08 -30.30
C VAL A 223 5.04 -20.51 -30.91
N GLU A 224 4.71 -21.79 -30.80
CA GLU A 224 3.43 -22.30 -31.30
C GLU A 224 2.24 -21.64 -30.61
N MET A 225 2.32 -21.47 -29.29
CA MET A 225 1.32 -20.77 -28.51
C MET A 225 1.18 -19.32 -28.98
N PHE A 226 2.29 -18.59 -29.05
CA PHE A 226 2.34 -17.20 -29.50
C PHE A 226 1.67 -17.01 -30.87
N GLN A 227 2.01 -17.85 -31.86
CA GLN A 227 1.47 -17.75 -33.22
C GLN A 227 0.02 -18.26 -33.36
N SER A 228 -0.43 -19.14 -32.47
CA SER A 228 -1.84 -19.59 -32.42
C SER A 228 -2.75 -18.53 -31.80
N TRP A 229 -2.21 -17.72 -30.88
CA TRP A 229 -2.95 -16.70 -30.14
C TRP A 229 -3.27 -15.44 -30.95
N THR A 230 -2.43 -15.09 -31.93
CA THR A 230 -2.57 -13.89 -32.77
C THR A 230 -3.76 -13.91 -33.74
N TYR A 231 -4.58 -14.98 -33.82
CA TYR A 231 -5.72 -15.08 -34.76
C TYR A 231 -7.11 -14.97 -34.12
N HIS A 232 -7.20 -14.98 -32.79
CA HIS A 232 -8.48 -14.99 -32.10
C HIS A 232 -8.70 -13.71 -31.31
N SER A 233 -9.60 -12.85 -31.79
CA SER A 233 -10.10 -11.70 -31.01
C SER A 233 -10.89 -12.20 -29.81
N PHE A 234 -10.20 -12.46 -28.71
CA PHE A 234 -10.83 -12.71 -27.44
C PHE A 234 -10.38 -11.63 -26.46
N ASN A 235 -11.34 -10.95 -25.83
CA ASN A 235 -11.11 -10.25 -24.57
C ASN A 235 -10.67 -11.33 -23.55
N LYS A 236 -9.36 -11.47 -23.32
CA LYS A 236 -8.76 -12.67 -22.70
C LYS A 236 -7.62 -12.38 -21.72
N LEU A 237 -7.72 -11.30 -20.93
CA LEU A 237 -6.94 -11.16 -19.68
C LEU A 237 -7.14 -12.36 -18.72
N TYR A 238 -8.11 -13.25 -19.00
CA TYR A 238 -8.56 -14.35 -18.15
C TYR A 238 -8.40 -15.79 -18.71
N ARG A 239 -7.95 -16.05 -19.95
CA ARG A 239 -7.71 -17.46 -20.40
C ARG A 239 -6.27 -17.82 -20.77
N PHE A 240 -5.44 -16.84 -21.12
CA PHE A 240 -4.00 -17.07 -21.38
C PHE A 240 -3.30 -17.68 -20.17
N ASP A 241 -3.63 -17.15 -19.00
CA ASP A 241 -3.15 -17.57 -17.70
C ASP A 241 -3.70 -18.94 -17.25
N ILE A 242 -4.55 -19.62 -18.03
CA ILE A 242 -5.20 -20.89 -17.64
C ILE A 242 -4.83 -22.03 -18.60
N GLU A 243 -4.83 -21.81 -19.93
CA GLU A 243 -4.40 -22.84 -20.90
C GLU A 243 -2.88 -23.01 -20.92
N TYR A 244 -2.11 -21.93 -20.77
CA TYR A 244 -0.64 -21.96 -20.67
C TYR A 244 -0.14 -22.67 -19.40
N LYS A 245 -1.01 -22.73 -18.39
CA LYS A 245 -0.69 -23.28 -17.09
C LYS A 245 -0.83 -24.80 -16.97
N LEU A 246 -1.46 -25.48 -17.92
CA LEU A 246 -2.00 -26.83 -17.67
C LEU A 246 -1.43 -28.00 -18.51
N GLU A 247 -0.63 -27.79 -19.58
CA GLU A 247 -0.30 -28.91 -20.48
C GLU A 247 1.18 -29.30 -20.63
N HIS A 248 2.16 -28.46 -20.26
CA HIS A 248 3.57 -28.88 -20.18
C HIS A 248 3.96 -29.19 -18.74
N SER A 249 4.42 -30.42 -18.46
CA SER A 249 4.79 -30.91 -17.11
C SER A 249 5.89 -30.11 -16.38
N LEU A 250 6.50 -29.14 -17.05
CA LEU A 250 7.60 -28.32 -16.55
C LEU A 250 7.22 -26.85 -16.34
N ASN A 251 6.00 -26.44 -16.76
CA ASN A 251 5.44 -25.12 -16.46
C ASN A 251 5.34 -24.85 -14.95
N ASP A 252 5.09 -25.90 -14.16
CA ASP A 252 5.03 -25.84 -12.70
C ASP A 252 6.39 -25.48 -12.05
N HIS A 253 7.46 -25.54 -12.84
CA HIS A 253 8.83 -25.49 -12.37
C HIS A 253 9.70 -24.51 -13.14
N TYR A 254 9.21 -23.68 -14.07
CA TYR A 254 10.07 -22.69 -14.75
C TYR A 254 9.22 -21.50 -15.23
N PRO A 255 9.15 -20.39 -14.47
CA PRO A 255 8.28 -19.25 -14.77
C PRO A 255 8.84 -18.31 -15.85
N PHE A 256 10.02 -18.62 -16.38
CA PHE A 256 10.78 -17.78 -17.29
C PHE A 256 10.41 -18.10 -18.75
N SER A 257 9.90 -17.11 -19.48
CA SER A 257 9.60 -17.23 -20.92
C SER A 257 10.90 -17.28 -21.71
N LEU A 258 11.14 -18.40 -22.40
CA LEU A 258 12.32 -18.54 -23.27
C LEU A 258 12.18 -17.73 -24.55
N LEU A 259 10.95 -17.50 -25.01
CA LEU A 259 10.64 -16.64 -26.13
C LEU A 259 10.97 -15.18 -25.82
N ASP A 260 10.62 -14.69 -24.62
CA ASP A 260 10.90 -13.31 -24.20
C ASP A 260 12.41 -13.09 -24.11
N PHE A 261 13.12 -14.02 -23.46
CA PHE A 261 14.58 -14.04 -23.42
C PHE A 261 15.19 -13.98 -24.81
N LEU A 262 14.67 -14.80 -25.75
CA LEU A 262 15.17 -14.84 -27.11
C LEU A 262 14.96 -13.51 -27.82
N VAL A 263 13.78 -12.91 -27.72
CA VAL A 263 13.49 -11.61 -28.35
C VAL A 263 14.37 -10.52 -27.76
N GLU A 264 14.54 -10.46 -26.44
CA GLU A 264 15.44 -9.51 -25.79
C GLU A 264 16.90 -9.71 -26.21
N ALA A 265 17.35 -10.97 -26.34
CA ALA A 265 18.70 -11.33 -26.76
C ALA A 265 19.06 -10.78 -28.14
N TYR A 266 18.07 -10.58 -29.00
CA TYR A 266 18.25 -9.99 -30.32
C TYR A 266 17.88 -8.51 -30.38
N THR A 267 17.13 -7.95 -29.44
CA THR A 267 16.59 -6.58 -29.59
C THR A 267 17.16 -5.57 -28.61
N SER A 268 18.01 -6.00 -27.66
CA SER A 268 18.59 -5.15 -26.61
C SER A 268 20.13 -5.12 -26.65
N ILE A 269 20.69 -3.90 -26.61
CA ILE A 269 22.15 -3.67 -26.57
C ILE A 269 22.75 -4.03 -25.19
N ASP A 270 21.98 -3.82 -24.12
CA ASP A 270 22.42 -4.07 -22.73
C ASP A 270 22.06 -5.47 -22.24
N PHE A 271 21.59 -6.34 -23.14
CA PHE A 271 21.11 -7.69 -22.80
C PHE A 271 22.09 -8.46 -21.94
N GLU A 272 23.38 -8.47 -22.26
CA GLU A 272 24.39 -9.17 -21.46
C GLU A 272 24.45 -8.67 -20.02
N HIS A 273 24.47 -7.35 -19.81
CA HIS A 273 24.58 -6.78 -18.46
C HIS A 273 23.30 -7.03 -17.66
N THR A 274 22.15 -6.83 -18.31
CA THR A 274 20.82 -7.11 -17.77
C THR A 274 20.67 -8.58 -17.40
N CYS A 275 21.07 -9.48 -18.29
CA CYS A 275 21.06 -10.91 -18.08
C CYS A 275 22.06 -11.33 -17.01
N LEU A 276 23.34 -10.94 -17.04
CA LEU A 276 24.32 -11.33 -16.02
C LEU A 276 23.90 -10.90 -14.60
N CYS A 277 23.29 -9.73 -14.45
CA CYS A 277 22.74 -9.29 -13.16
C CYS A 277 21.49 -10.07 -12.71
N THR A 278 20.70 -10.59 -13.65
CA THR A 278 19.40 -11.25 -13.38
C THR A 278 19.52 -12.78 -13.30
N ILE A 279 20.27 -13.36 -14.23
CA ILE A 279 20.50 -14.79 -14.47
C ILE A 279 21.36 -15.45 -13.39
N GLY A 280 22.32 -14.72 -12.80
CA GLY A 280 23.27 -15.31 -11.87
C GLY A 280 22.76 -15.48 -10.44
N LEU A 281 21.88 -14.56 -9.99
CA LEU A 281 21.56 -14.42 -8.57
C LEU A 281 20.08 -14.68 -8.25
N PHE A 282 19.14 -14.23 -9.08
CA PHE A 282 17.70 -14.22 -8.75
C PHE A 282 16.80 -14.69 -9.91
N PRO A 283 16.81 -15.99 -10.25
CA PRO A 283 16.16 -16.56 -11.46
C PRO A 283 14.62 -16.61 -11.39
N PHE A 284 14.02 -15.97 -10.40
CA PHE A 284 12.58 -15.95 -10.11
C PHE A 284 11.96 -14.56 -10.37
N MET A 285 12.77 -13.59 -10.78
CA MET A 285 12.35 -12.22 -11.04
C MET A 285 11.54 -12.13 -12.33
N THR A 286 10.60 -11.19 -12.39
CA THR A 286 9.87 -10.86 -13.63
C THR A 286 10.57 -9.74 -14.39
N ASP A 287 10.48 -9.73 -15.71
CA ASP A 287 11.18 -8.77 -16.60
C ASP A 287 10.86 -7.31 -16.25
N LYS A 288 9.62 -7.04 -15.81
CA LYS A 288 9.18 -5.70 -15.37
C LYS A 288 9.95 -5.14 -14.18
N LYS A 289 10.60 -5.99 -13.38
CA LYS A 289 11.33 -5.59 -12.17
C LYS A 289 12.85 -5.57 -12.34
N VAL A 290 13.36 -6.12 -13.44
CA VAL A 290 14.79 -6.19 -13.72
C VAL A 290 15.41 -4.79 -13.77
N SER A 291 14.76 -3.85 -14.46
CA SER A 291 15.21 -2.45 -14.54
C SER A 291 15.33 -1.80 -13.16
N PHE A 292 14.31 -1.98 -12.31
CA PHE A 292 14.32 -1.48 -10.93
C PHE A 292 15.48 -2.04 -10.11
N VAL A 293 15.73 -3.35 -10.16
CA VAL A 293 16.83 -3.98 -9.40
C VAL A 293 18.19 -3.48 -9.86
N ILE A 294 18.38 -3.28 -11.17
CA ILE A 294 19.61 -2.73 -11.75
C ILE A 294 19.83 -1.30 -11.27
N ASP A 295 18.82 -0.44 -11.40
CA ASP A 295 18.92 0.97 -11.00
C ASP A 295 19.18 1.10 -9.49
N PHE A 296 18.49 0.28 -8.69
CA PHE A 296 18.72 0.21 -7.24
C PHE A 296 20.16 -0.18 -6.93
N HIS A 297 20.69 -1.22 -7.56
CA HIS A 297 22.05 -1.69 -7.33
C HIS A 297 23.09 -0.63 -7.73
N ARG A 298 22.91 0.02 -8.88
CA ARG A 298 23.78 1.11 -9.33
C ARG A 298 23.78 2.30 -8.37
N ALA A 299 22.62 2.64 -7.80
CA ALA A 299 22.49 3.76 -6.89
C ALA A 299 23.01 3.47 -5.46
N ASN A 300 22.90 2.22 -4.99
CA ASN A 300 23.12 1.87 -3.59
C ASN A 300 24.33 0.94 -3.34
N GLY A 301 24.84 0.24 -4.36
CA GLY A 301 25.94 -0.73 -4.24
C GLY A 301 25.56 -2.08 -3.63
N TYR A 302 24.26 -2.34 -3.42
CA TYR A 302 23.71 -3.61 -2.93
C TYR A 302 22.32 -3.88 -3.53
N TYR A 303 21.78 -5.09 -3.37
CA TYR A 303 20.50 -5.49 -3.98
C TYR A 303 19.29 -5.26 -3.05
N PRO A 304 18.09 -4.99 -3.62
CA PRO A 304 16.85 -4.81 -2.86
C PRO A 304 16.30 -6.17 -2.40
N MET A 305 16.92 -6.74 -1.36
CA MET A 305 16.70 -8.13 -0.96
C MET A 305 15.29 -8.39 -0.43
N PHE A 306 14.59 -7.40 0.14
CA PHE A 306 13.20 -7.60 0.56
C PHE A 306 12.24 -7.65 -0.62
N THR A 307 12.47 -6.84 -1.66
CA THR A 307 11.73 -6.95 -2.92
C THR A 307 12.00 -8.27 -3.61
N LEU A 308 13.27 -8.67 -3.69
CA LEU A 308 13.66 -9.97 -4.23
C LEU A 308 13.07 -11.14 -3.43
N PHE A 309 13.05 -11.06 -2.10
CA PHE A 309 12.45 -12.11 -1.28
C PHE A 309 10.93 -12.18 -1.46
N THR A 310 10.27 -11.04 -1.61
CA THR A 310 8.85 -10.98 -1.98
C THR A 310 8.60 -11.67 -3.32
N ASP A 311 9.43 -11.38 -4.33
CA ASP A 311 9.33 -11.99 -5.65
C ASP A 311 9.65 -13.48 -5.64
N TYR A 312 10.61 -13.93 -4.84
CA TYR A 312 10.86 -15.35 -4.62
C TYR A 312 9.62 -16.06 -4.09
N LEU A 313 9.00 -15.50 -3.05
CA LEU A 313 7.80 -16.09 -2.45
C LEU A 313 6.61 -16.07 -3.41
N ASN A 314 6.49 -15.03 -4.24
CA ASN A 314 5.47 -14.92 -5.29
C ASN A 314 5.72 -15.86 -6.46
N SER A 315 6.95 -15.99 -6.98
CA SER A 315 7.28 -16.74 -8.20
C SER A 315 6.85 -18.22 -8.19
N GLY A 316 6.68 -18.82 -7.00
CA GLY A 316 6.12 -20.16 -6.84
C GLY A 316 4.58 -20.20 -6.76
N MET A 317 3.87 -19.37 -7.54
CA MET A 317 2.40 -19.19 -7.55
C MET A 317 1.57 -20.45 -7.84
N TRP A 318 2.20 -21.61 -7.99
CA TRP A 318 1.57 -22.90 -8.29
C TRP A 318 1.22 -23.73 -7.06
N ASN A 319 1.64 -23.26 -5.90
CA ASN A 319 1.23 -23.83 -4.62
C ASN A 319 0.17 -22.91 -4.03
N GLU A 320 -1.12 -23.26 -4.16
CA GLU A 320 -2.26 -22.53 -3.53
C GLU A 320 -1.98 -22.20 -2.05
N ARG A 321 -1.18 -23.03 -1.37
CA ARG A 321 -0.75 -22.81 0.02
C ARG A 321 0.07 -21.54 0.21
N ARG A 322 0.91 -21.17 -0.76
CA ARG A 322 1.72 -19.94 -0.74
C ARG A 322 0.83 -18.71 -0.90
N CYS A 323 -0.22 -18.76 -1.73
CA CYS A 323 -1.17 -17.65 -1.86
C CYS A 323 -1.88 -17.35 -0.52
N PHE A 324 -2.39 -18.37 0.17
CA PHE A 324 -3.00 -18.19 1.50
C PHE A 324 -1.99 -17.62 2.51
N PHE A 325 -0.75 -18.08 2.45
CA PHE A 325 0.31 -17.64 3.34
C PHE A 325 0.64 -16.15 3.11
N LEU A 326 0.82 -15.73 1.86
CA LEU A 326 1.14 -14.36 1.49
C LEU A 326 0.01 -13.40 1.90
N GLU A 327 -1.24 -13.72 1.58
CA GLU A 327 -2.40 -12.91 1.97
C GLU A 327 -2.60 -12.87 3.49
N TYR A 328 -2.39 -13.99 4.20
CA TYR A 328 -2.50 -13.99 5.67
C TYR A 328 -1.43 -13.13 6.35
N ARG A 329 -0.25 -13.06 5.73
CA ARG A 329 0.94 -12.34 6.22
C ARG A 329 1.03 -10.91 5.70
N GLY A 330 0.27 -10.55 4.66
CA GLY A 330 0.37 -9.25 3.98
C GLY A 330 1.66 -9.07 3.18
N ILE A 331 2.28 -10.16 2.72
CA ILE A 331 3.54 -10.09 1.95
C ILE A 331 3.21 -9.83 0.48
N GLY A 332 3.55 -8.64 -0.02
CA GLY A 332 3.32 -8.25 -1.42
C GLY A 332 1.84 -8.12 -1.82
N THR A 333 0.92 -8.13 -0.85
CA THR A 333 -0.52 -8.05 -1.04
C THR A 333 -1.20 -7.54 0.25
N GLU A 334 -2.47 -7.15 0.15
CA GLU A 334 -3.27 -6.73 1.31
C GLU A 334 -3.48 -7.90 2.28
N ARG A 335 -3.27 -7.64 3.58
CA ARG A 335 -3.41 -8.66 4.61
C ARG A 335 -4.87 -9.04 4.82
N ARG A 336 -5.16 -10.33 4.87
CA ARG A 336 -6.48 -10.91 5.17
C ARG A 336 -6.48 -11.73 6.45
N THR A 337 -7.55 -11.61 7.20
CA THR A 337 -7.82 -12.43 8.39
C THR A 337 -8.11 -13.88 8.01
N LEU A 338 -8.01 -14.78 9.00
CA LEU A 338 -8.39 -16.18 8.81
C LEU A 338 -9.84 -16.33 8.31
N GLN A 339 -10.76 -15.49 8.79
CA GLN A 339 -12.17 -15.54 8.42
C GLN A 339 -12.39 -15.09 6.97
N GLU A 340 -11.72 -14.02 6.55
CA GLU A 340 -11.77 -13.53 5.17
C GLU A 340 -11.22 -14.54 4.19
N LEU A 341 -10.08 -15.18 4.50
CA LEU A 341 -9.51 -16.24 3.68
C LEU A 341 -10.41 -17.47 3.60
N MET A 342 -11.01 -17.89 4.72
CA MET A 342 -11.98 -19.00 4.73
C MET A 342 -13.17 -18.71 3.81
N LYS A 343 -13.66 -17.48 3.80
CA LYS A 343 -14.79 -17.04 2.96
C LYS A 343 -14.37 -16.90 1.48
N ALA A 344 -13.25 -16.24 1.21
CA ALA A 344 -12.76 -15.97 -0.14
C ALA A 344 -12.45 -17.26 -0.91
N TYR A 345 -11.89 -18.26 -0.23
CA TYR A 345 -11.45 -19.50 -0.87
C TYR A 345 -12.34 -20.71 -0.57
N ASN A 346 -13.41 -20.54 0.21
CA ASN A 346 -14.32 -21.62 0.61
C ASN A 346 -13.59 -22.81 1.27
N ILE A 347 -12.66 -22.52 2.20
CA ILE A 347 -11.83 -23.52 2.90
C ILE A 347 -12.18 -23.57 4.38
N LYS A 348 -12.22 -24.78 4.96
CA LYS A 348 -12.42 -24.99 6.40
C LYS A 348 -11.19 -24.58 7.23
N SER A 349 -11.43 -24.01 8.42
CA SER A 349 -10.40 -23.46 9.32
C SER A 349 -9.20 -24.39 9.57
N TYR A 350 -9.43 -25.68 9.86
CA TYR A 350 -8.33 -26.62 10.15
C TYR A 350 -7.39 -26.83 8.94
N LYS A 351 -7.95 -26.83 7.72
CA LYS A 351 -7.21 -27.02 6.47
C LYS A 351 -6.38 -25.77 6.17
N LEU A 352 -6.97 -24.58 6.35
CA LEU A 352 -6.27 -23.31 6.23
C LEU A 352 -5.13 -23.19 7.26
N LYS A 353 -5.38 -23.49 8.54
CA LYS A 353 -4.34 -23.49 9.58
C LYS A 353 -3.18 -24.42 9.24
N LYS A 354 -3.45 -25.61 8.69
CA LYS A 354 -2.42 -26.55 8.23
C LYS A 354 -1.57 -25.96 7.10
N TYR A 355 -2.16 -25.18 6.19
CA TYR A 355 -1.43 -24.50 5.13
C TYR A 355 -0.58 -23.35 5.64
N LEU A 356 -1.09 -22.57 6.61
CA LEU A 356 -0.35 -21.48 7.24
C LEU A 356 0.81 -21.95 8.13
N PHE A 357 0.76 -23.21 8.59
CA PHE A 357 1.82 -23.84 9.38
C PHE A 357 2.92 -24.50 8.50
N PHE A 358 2.74 -24.53 7.18
CA PHE A 358 3.75 -25.06 6.28
C PHE A 358 4.99 -24.16 6.32
N PRO A 359 6.20 -24.72 6.46
CA PRO A 359 7.39 -23.92 6.65
C PRO A 359 7.80 -23.31 5.29
N ILE A 360 7.37 -22.07 5.07
CA ILE A 360 7.77 -21.26 3.91
C ILE A 360 8.82 -20.28 4.43
N GLY A 361 9.97 -20.19 3.76
CA GLY A 361 11.08 -19.32 4.19
C GLY A 361 11.96 -19.93 5.29
N GLU A 362 12.20 -21.24 5.26
CA GLU A 362 13.20 -21.86 6.14
C GLU A 362 14.62 -21.36 5.79
N ASN A 363 15.56 -21.55 6.72
CA ASN A 363 17.00 -21.40 6.50
C ASN A 363 17.54 -22.38 5.43
N THR A 364 16.71 -23.21 4.80
CA THR A 364 17.11 -24.11 3.71
C THR A 364 16.80 -23.54 2.33
N GLU A 365 16.04 -22.44 2.27
CA GLU A 365 15.68 -21.76 1.02
C GLU A 365 16.90 -20.96 0.49
N PRO A 366 17.28 -21.09 -0.78
CA PRO A 366 18.46 -20.43 -1.33
C PRO A 366 18.45 -18.90 -1.13
N ILE A 367 17.28 -18.26 -1.31
CA ILE A 367 17.16 -16.81 -1.17
C ILE A 367 17.44 -16.33 0.26
N THR A 368 17.15 -17.13 1.29
CA THR A 368 17.33 -16.70 2.70
C THR A 368 18.79 -16.79 3.14
N GLN A 369 19.57 -17.67 2.50
CA GLN A 369 21.01 -17.86 2.72
C GLN A 369 21.90 -16.94 1.87
N ASP A 370 21.33 -16.13 0.99
CA ASP A 370 22.08 -15.31 0.05
C ASP A 370 23.01 -14.30 0.76
N GLU A 371 24.26 -14.19 0.29
CA GLU A 371 25.28 -13.35 0.93
C GLU A 371 24.97 -11.85 0.85
N HIS A 372 24.14 -11.41 -0.10
CA HIS A 372 23.77 -10.01 -0.28
C HIS A 372 22.89 -9.51 0.87
N TRP A 373 22.33 -10.40 1.67
CA TRP A 373 21.63 -10.02 2.88
C TRP A 373 22.50 -9.35 3.94
N LYS A 374 23.83 -9.46 3.89
CA LYS A 374 24.76 -8.83 4.84
C LYS A 374 24.52 -7.33 5.01
N TYR A 375 24.03 -6.66 3.97
CA TYR A 375 23.70 -5.22 4.00
C TYR A 375 22.49 -4.89 4.89
N TYR A 376 21.71 -5.90 5.28
CA TYR A 376 20.54 -5.77 6.17
C TYR A 376 20.80 -6.35 7.57
N ASP A 377 22.01 -6.81 7.87
CA ASP A 377 22.35 -7.39 9.17
C ASP A 377 22.16 -6.41 10.33
N PHE A 378 22.26 -5.09 10.06
CA PHE A 378 21.98 -4.02 11.03
C PHE A 378 20.58 -4.14 11.66
N LEU A 379 19.60 -4.74 10.95
CA LEU A 379 18.26 -4.94 11.50
C LEU A 379 18.30 -5.82 12.75
N TYR A 380 19.17 -6.83 12.79
CA TYR A 380 19.27 -7.79 13.90
C TYR A 380 20.14 -7.28 15.05
N GLU A 381 20.72 -6.09 14.91
CA GLU A 381 21.33 -5.33 16.00
C GLU A 381 20.29 -4.48 16.74
N MET A 382 19.11 -4.27 16.14
CA MET A 382 18.06 -3.46 16.76
C MET A 382 17.42 -4.18 17.96
N PRO A 383 17.05 -3.44 19.02
CA PRO A 383 16.34 -3.99 20.17
C PRO A 383 14.94 -4.48 19.82
N PHE A 384 14.25 -3.74 18.95
CA PHE A 384 12.93 -4.08 18.45
C PHE A 384 12.66 -3.38 17.11
N ILE A 385 11.70 -3.89 16.36
CA ILE A 385 11.19 -3.33 15.11
C ILE A 385 9.66 -3.34 15.19
N GLY A 386 9.06 -2.19 14.94
CA GLY A 386 7.62 -1.98 14.97
C GLY A 386 7.11 -1.25 13.73
N PHE A 387 5.79 -1.06 13.67
CA PHE A 387 5.07 -0.46 12.54
C PHE A 387 5.56 0.95 12.19
N TYR A 388 5.88 1.73 13.21
CA TYR A 388 6.31 3.12 13.05
C TYR A 388 7.83 3.28 13.06
N SER A 389 8.59 2.18 13.01
CA SER A 389 10.05 2.26 13.02
C SER A 389 10.55 3.01 11.77
N PRO A 390 11.35 4.08 11.92
CA PRO A 390 11.86 4.86 10.78
C PRO A 390 12.61 4.00 9.76
N ILE A 391 13.25 2.92 10.22
CA ILE A 391 13.96 1.99 9.36
C ILE A 391 13.04 1.23 8.42
N CYS A 392 11.86 0.83 8.88
CA CYS A 392 10.87 0.17 8.03
C CYS A 392 10.37 1.14 6.97
N LYS A 393 10.07 2.39 7.35
CA LYS A 393 9.67 3.44 6.39
C LYS A 393 10.73 3.63 5.29
N ASN A 394 12.01 3.72 5.67
CA ASN A 394 13.11 3.86 4.73
C ASN A 394 13.21 2.66 3.76
N ILE A 395 13.12 1.43 4.28
CA ILE A 395 13.16 0.22 3.45
C ILE A 395 11.95 0.16 2.49
N LEU A 396 10.74 0.44 3.00
CA LEU A 396 9.53 0.46 2.17
C LEU A 396 9.65 1.46 1.01
N GLU A 397 10.12 2.67 1.30
CA GLU A 397 10.32 3.72 0.30
C GLU A 397 11.41 3.37 -0.70
N LYS A 398 12.58 2.88 -0.25
CA LYS A 398 13.70 2.55 -1.13
C LYS A 398 13.44 1.33 -2.01
N GLU A 399 12.78 0.31 -1.47
CA GLU A 399 12.56 -0.94 -2.17
C GLU A 399 11.20 -1.02 -2.88
N HIS A 400 10.37 0.03 -2.77
CA HIS A 400 9.02 0.09 -3.34
C HIS A 400 8.08 -1.04 -2.86
N LEU A 401 8.14 -1.36 -1.57
CA LEU A 401 7.29 -2.37 -0.94
C LEU A 401 5.93 -1.78 -0.53
N GLN A 402 4.87 -2.59 -0.58
CA GLN A 402 3.50 -2.12 -0.38
C GLN A 402 3.13 -1.80 1.08
N ASP A 403 3.54 -2.66 2.02
CA ASP A 403 3.03 -2.60 3.39
C ASP A 403 4.08 -2.99 4.44
N VAL A 404 3.99 -2.33 5.60
CA VAL A 404 4.91 -2.55 6.73
C VAL A 404 4.73 -3.92 7.38
N ILE A 405 3.51 -4.47 7.43
CA ILE A 405 3.27 -5.80 7.99
C ILE A 405 3.98 -6.84 7.13
N GLY A 406 3.85 -6.72 5.80
CA GLY A 406 4.56 -7.56 4.85
C GLY A 406 6.07 -7.51 5.05
N LEU A 407 6.65 -6.31 5.17
CA LEU A 407 8.09 -6.16 5.46
C LEU A 407 8.49 -6.79 6.79
N MET A 408 7.74 -6.56 7.87
CA MET A 408 8.04 -7.16 9.17
C MET A 408 7.91 -8.68 9.15
N GLU A 409 6.97 -9.23 8.38
CA GLU A 409 6.88 -10.67 8.15
C GLU A 409 8.10 -11.21 7.38
N LEU A 410 8.58 -10.52 6.34
CA LEU A 410 9.80 -10.91 5.63
C LEU A 410 11.03 -10.91 6.54
N ILE A 411 11.21 -9.88 7.38
CA ILE A 411 12.26 -9.81 8.40
C ILE A 411 12.15 -11.01 9.35
N PHE A 412 10.93 -11.35 9.77
CA PHE A 412 10.70 -12.49 10.66
C PHE A 412 10.95 -13.85 9.98
N LEU A 413 10.71 -13.99 8.68
CA LEU A 413 10.99 -15.25 7.97
C LEU A 413 12.49 -15.46 7.79
N ARG A 414 13.23 -14.40 7.44
CA ARG A 414 14.70 -14.44 7.34
C ARG A 414 15.38 -14.75 8.68
N ASN A 415 14.72 -14.46 9.78
CA ASN A 415 15.21 -14.69 11.15
C ASN A 415 15.79 -16.10 11.38
N SER A 416 15.26 -17.12 10.69
CA SER A 416 15.73 -18.51 10.79
C SER A 416 17.20 -18.72 10.38
N CYS A 417 17.78 -17.78 9.61
CA CYS A 417 19.18 -17.78 9.20
C CYS A 417 20.15 -17.29 10.28
N TYR A 418 19.64 -16.72 11.37
CA TYR A 418 20.46 -16.25 12.49
C TYR A 418 20.48 -17.24 13.65
N PRO A 419 21.57 -17.25 14.47
CA PRO A 419 21.59 -18.01 15.72
C PRO A 419 20.39 -17.67 16.61
N LEU A 420 19.79 -18.68 17.27
CA LEU A 420 18.56 -18.55 18.08
C LEU A 420 18.57 -17.37 19.07
N ASN A 421 19.75 -17.03 19.61
CA ASN A 421 19.89 -15.91 20.53
C ASN A 421 19.76 -14.55 19.83
N LYS A 422 20.17 -14.42 18.56
CA LYS A 422 20.03 -13.18 17.77
C LYS A 422 18.66 -13.04 17.07
N GLN A 423 17.75 -13.99 17.30
CA GLN A 423 16.49 -14.01 16.58
C GLN A 423 15.44 -13.05 17.16
N PHE A 424 14.61 -12.48 16.30
CA PHE A 424 13.41 -11.76 16.72
C PHE A 424 12.32 -12.72 17.23
N ARG A 425 11.56 -12.27 18.22
CA ARG A 425 10.29 -12.88 18.65
C ARG A 425 9.14 -11.92 18.35
N LYS A 426 7.97 -12.46 18.05
CA LYS A 426 6.75 -11.66 17.90
C LYS A 426 6.07 -11.44 19.24
N TYR A 427 5.92 -10.18 19.62
CA TYR A 427 4.97 -9.78 20.63
C TYR A 427 3.67 -9.34 19.94
N ASN A 428 2.62 -10.16 20.05
CA ASN A 428 1.34 -9.89 19.39
C ASN A 428 0.43 -9.07 20.30
N TYR A 429 -0.20 -8.03 19.74
CA TYR A 429 -1.24 -7.25 20.41
C TYR A 429 -2.35 -6.92 19.39
N GLN A 430 -3.56 -7.43 19.64
CA GLN A 430 -4.68 -7.37 18.68
C GLN A 430 -4.26 -7.91 17.30
N ASP A 431 -4.48 -7.16 16.23
CA ASP A 431 -4.11 -7.54 14.86
C ASP A 431 -2.68 -7.11 14.47
N ARG A 432 -1.91 -6.55 15.40
CA ARG A 432 -0.54 -6.06 15.19
C ARG A 432 0.48 -6.91 15.95
N PHE A 433 1.75 -6.83 15.55
CA PHE A 433 2.85 -7.41 16.30
C PHE A 433 4.12 -6.55 16.25
N ILE A 434 4.92 -6.62 17.30
CA ILE A 434 6.25 -6.00 17.39
C ILE A 434 7.27 -7.12 17.32
N LEU A 435 8.33 -6.95 16.53
CA LEU A 435 9.48 -7.84 16.53
C LEU A 435 10.44 -7.40 17.62
N VAL A 436 10.68 -8.24 18.63
CA VAL A 436 11.57 -7.93 19.76
C VAL A 436 12.77 -8.87 19.74
N ASN A 437 13.97 -8.33 19.93
CA ASN A 437 15.20 -9.11 19.90
C ASN A 437 15.25 -10.05 21.11
N ALA A 438 15.29 -11.37 20.88
CA ALA A 438 15.20 -12.36 21.94
C ALA A 438 16.40 -12.36 22.89
N CYS A 439 17.54 -11.81 22.48
CA CYS A 439 18.70 -11.59 23.37
C CYS A 439 18.41 -10.53 24.42
N LEU A 440 17.55 -9.55 24.11
CA LEU A 440 17.36 -8.34 24.90
C LEU A 440 16.03 -8.36 25.66
N PHE A 441 14.96 -8.87 25.03
CA PHE A 441 13.61 -8.79 25.57
C PHE A 441 13.00 -10.16 25.86
N ASP A 442 12.49 -10.31 27.09
CA ASP A 442 11.56 -11.39 27.45
C ASP A 442 10.12 -10.95 27.19
N THR A 443 9.46 -11.64 26.26
CA THR A 443 8.04 -11.44 25.95
C THR A 443 7.11 -11.53 27.17
N LYS A 444 7.48 -12.28 28.21
CA LYS A 444 6.71 -12.37 29.45
C LYS A 444 6.79 -11.08 30.28
N GLU A 445 7.95 -10.44 30.32
CA GLU A 445 8.11 -9.15 31.00
C GLU A 445 7.43 -8.02 30.22
N ILE A 446 7.45 -8.08 28.88
CA ILE A 446 6.64 -7.16 28.05
C ILE A 446 5.15 -7.31 28.39
N ALA A 447 4.64 -8.55 28.47
CA ALA A 447 3.25 -8.78 28.83
C ALA A 447 2.91 -8.23 30.23
N LYS A 448 3.79 -8.39 31.21
CA LYS A 448 3.61 -7.79 32.55
C LYS A 448 3.56 -6.27 32.51
N LEU A 449 4.43 -5.62 31.73
CA LEU A 449 4.42 -4.17 31.54
C LEU A 449 3.06 -3.72 30.97
N VAL A 450 2.58 -4.40 29.93
CA VAL A 450 1.29 -4.08 29.28
C VAL A 450 0.12 -4.24 30.25
N GLU A 451 0.07 -5.32 31.04
CA GLU A 451 -1.00 -5.49 32.04
C GLU A 451 -0.95 -4.42 33.14
N LYS A 452 0.23 -4.07 33.64
CA LYS A 452 0.38 -2.99 34.63
C LYS A 452 -0.07 -1.64 34.09
N MET A 453 0.24 -1.35 32.83
CA MET A 453 -0.25 -0.14 32.16
C MET A 453 -1.78 -0.15 32.02
N LYS A 454 -2.39 -1.30 31.68
CA LYS A 454 -3.86 -1.41 31.67
C LYS A 454 -4.47 -1.17 33.05
N GLU A 455 -3.89 -1.75 34.10
CA GLU A 455 -4.34 -1.55 35.49
C GLU A 455 -4.24 -0.07 35.90
N LEU A 456 -3.11 0.58 35.58
CA LEU A 456 -2.89 2.00 35.82
C LEU A 456 -3.95 2.85 35.09
N LEU A 457 -4.18 2.57 33.80
CA LEU A 457 -5.13 3.30 32.96
C LEU A 457 -6.60 3.00 33.29
N ALA A 458 -6.88 1.89 33.97
CA ALA A 458 -8.21 1.57 34.50
C ALA A 458 -8.55 2.28 35.82
N THR A 459 -7.55 2.82 36.54
CA THR A 459 -7.76 3.51 37.82
C THR A 459 -8.63 4.76 37.66
N ILE A 460 -9.57 5.00 38.58
CA ILE A 460 -10.44 6.18 38.55
C ILE A 460 -9.62 7.44 38.82
N ARG A 461 -9.63 8.38 37.88
CA ARG A 461 -8.94 9.67 37.93
C ARG A 461 -9.92 10.82 37.74
N PHE A 462 -9.90 11.75 38.70
CA PHE A 462 -10.71 12.96 38.67
C PHE A 462 -9.98 14.17 38.06
N LYS A 463 -8.66 14.06 37.90
CA LYS A 463 -7.77 15.04 37.26
C LYS A 463 -6.75 14.31 36.40
N ASP A 464 -6.06 15.06 35.55
CA ASP A 464 -4.92 14.53 34.81
C ASP A 464 -3.79 14.20 35.80
N GLU A 465 -3.15 13.05 35.58
CA GLU A 465 -2.08 12.56 36.44
C GLU A 465 -0.82 12.32 35.60
N HIS A 466 0.31 12.81 36.13
CA HIS A 466 1.61 12.68 35.50
C HIS A 466 2.35 11.49 36.10
N TYR A 467 2.83 10.62 35.23
CA TYR A 467 3.54 9.40 35.59
C TYR A 467 4.91 9.38 34.91
N LEU A 468 5.84 8.61 35.46
CA LEU A 468 7.18 8.38 34.90
C LEU A 468 7.38 6.89 34.69
N ALA A 469 7.94 6.50 33.54
CA ALA A 469 8.30 5.12 33.22
C ALA A 469 9.17 4.46 34.31
N SER A 470 9.92 5.26 35.07
CA SER A 470 10.72 4.80 36.20
C SER A 470 9.91 4.10 37.30
N MET A 471 8.60 4.35 37.40
CA MET A 471 7.72 3.69 38.37
C MET A 471 7.69 2.16 38.16
N PHE A 472 7.84 1.70 36.93
CA PHE A 472 7.83 0.27 36.60
C PHE A 472 9.15 -0.43 36.89
N LEU A 473 10.23 0.31 37.21
CA LEU A 473 11.57 -0.26 37.46
C LEU A 473 11.63 -1.16 38.70
N LYS A 474 10.75 -0.92 39.69
CA LYS A 474 10.68 -1.73 40.92
C LYS A 474 9.90 -3.03 40.73
N GLU A 475 9.23 -3.14 39.60
CA GLU A 475 8.06 -3.98 39.40
C GLU A 475 8.22 -4.90 38.18
N LEU A 476 9.28 -4.68 37.40
CA LEU A 476 9.67 -5.41 36.21
C LEU A 476 11.15 -5.75 36.27
N ASP A 477 11.53 -6.84 35.62
CA ASP A 477 12.93 -7.21 35.45
C ASP A 477 13.52 -6.42 34.25
N ILE A 478 14.07 -5.24 34.51
CA ILE A 478 14.57 -4.32 33.47
C ILE A 478 15.73 -4.92 32.67
N GLN A 479 16.50 -5.84 33.26
CA GLN A 479 17.55 -6.54 32.50
C GLN A 479 16.96 -7.43 31.41
N LYS A 480 15.75 -7.97 31.63
CA LYS A 480 14.99 -8.71 30.62
C LYS A 480 14.18 -7.82 29.67
N LEU A 481 14.34 -6.50 29.76
CA LEU A 481 13.77 -5.51 28.83
C LEU A 481 14.88 -4.69 28.16
N GLY A 482 16.03 -5.32 27.90
CA GLY A 482 17.18 -4.71 27.24
C GLY A 482 17.96 -3.72 28.11
N GLY A 483 17.75 -3.71 29.43
CA GLY A 483 18.37 -2.76 30.34
C GLY A 483 17.74 -1.36 30.27
N LYS A 484 18.24 -0.43 31.08
CA LYS A 484 17.67 0.93 31.20
C LYS A 484 17.69 1.70 29.87
N GLU A 485 18.74 1.52 29.08
CA GLU A 485 18.96 2.22 27.82
C GLU A 485 17.88 1.86 26.77
N HIS A 486 17.62 0.57 26.56
CA HIS A 486 16.60 0.13 25.61
C HIS A 486 15.17 0.22 26.16
N PHE A 487 15.00 0.16 27.49
CA PHE A 487 13.69 0.20 28.12
C PHE A 487 12.90 1.46 27.80
N ILE A 488 13.50 2.67 27.89
CA ILE A 488 12.77 3.92 27.65
C ILE A 488 12.33 4.02 26.18
N SER A 489 13.20 3.68 25.23
CA SER A 489 12.87 3.67 23.81
C SER A 489 11.76 2.67 23.49
N PHE A 490 11.82 1.47 24.07
CA PHE A 490 10.78 0.46 23.91
C PHE A 490 9.47 0.85 24.59
N PHE A 491 9.53 1.41 25.80
CA PHE A 491 8.37 1.93 26.53
C PHE A 491 7.67 3.04 25.76
N THR A 492 8.42 4.00 25.22
CA THR A 492 7.90 5.09 24.40
C THR A 492 7.17 4.56 23.17
N TYR A 493 7.81 3.64 22.44
CA TYR A 493 7.17 3.01 21.29
C TYR A 493 5.87 2.29 21.70
N LEU A 494 5.93 1.52 22.78
CA LEU A 494 4.81 0.73 23.27
C LEU A 494 3.64 1.62 23.72
N MET A 495 3.92 2.72 24.42
CA MET A 495 2.91 3.68 24.87
C MET A 495 2.16 4.29 23.69
N LEU A 496 2.89 4.66 22.64
CA LEU A 496 2.29 5.23 21.44
C LEU A 496 1.48 4.19 20.66
N ASP A 497 2.08 3.04 20.35
CA ASP A 497 1.47 2.02 19.46
C ASP A 497 0.31 1.27 20.12
N ILE A 498 0.41 0.96 21.42
CA ILE A 498 -0.59 0.15 22.14
C ILE A 498 -1.63 1.03 22.85
N PHE A 499 -1.20 2.13 23.47
CA PHE A 499 -2.04 2.94 24.35
C PHE A 499 -2.41 4.32 23.78
N GLY A 500 -1.81 4.74 22.66
CA GLY A 500 -2.04 6.05 22.07
C GLY A 500 -1.54 7.21 22.95
N LEU A 501 -0.55 6.94 23.82
CA LEU A 501 -0.01 7.93 24.75
C LEU A 501 1.38 8.39 24.28
N GLU A 502 1.56 9.70 24.25
CA GLU A 502 2.88 10.31 24.04
C GLU A 502 3.70 10.25 25.33
N VAL A 503 5.00 9.99 25.16
CA VAL A 503 5.98 9.94 26.25
C VAL A 503 7.08 10.93 25.94
N ASP A 504 7.45 11.74 26.93
CA ASP A 504 8.56 12.70 26.80
C ASP A 504 9.93 11.99 26.85
N SER A 505 11.00 12.76 26.62
CA SER A 505 12.38 12.24 26.59
C SER A 505 12.85 11.64 27.91
N GLU A 506 12.20 11.96 29.03
CA GLU A 506 12.52 11.44 30.37
C GLU A 506 11.66 10.21 30.74
N GLY A 507 10.78 9.77 29.84
CA GLY A 507 9.84 8.68 30.10
C GLY A 507 8.57 9.12 30.82
N GLY A 508 8.29 10.42 30.87
CA GLY A 508 7.08 11.00 31.45
C GLY A 508 5.88 10.90 30.52
N PHE A 509 4.70 10.60 31.06
CA PHE A 509 3.44 10.54 30.31
C PHE A 509 2.26 11.03 31.15
N VAL A 510 1.19 11.46 30.47
CA VAL A 510 -0.02 11.98 31.10
C VAL A 510 -1.15 10.97 30.94
N ALA A 511 -1.74 10.53 32.05
CA ALA A 511 -3.00 9.81 32.04
C ALA A 511 -4.14 10.82 32.27
N GLU A 512 -4.95 11.02 31.24
CA GLU A 512 -6.07 11.96 31.30
C GLU A 512 -7.12 11.55 32.35
N ARG A 513 -7.86 12.55 32.85
CA ARG A 513 -9.03 12.32 33.70
C ARG A 513 -10.03 11.39 33.00
N ASN A 514 -10.49 10.35 33.69
CA ASN A 514 -11.46 9.39 33.13
C ASN A 514 -12.82 9.41 33.85
N LYS A 515 -12.97 10.20 34.93
CA LYS A 515 -14.23 10.35 35.66
C LYS A 515 -14.38 11.76 36.20
N ILE A 516 -15.62 12.26 36.24
CA ILE A 516 -15.94 13.54 36.88
C ILE A 516 -16.47 13.27 38.29
N SER A 517 -15.87 13.92 39.31
CA SER A 517 -16.41 13.95 40.66
C SER A 517 -17.09 15.29 40.89
N VAL A 518 -18.42 15.27 40.95
CA VAL A 518 -19.21 16.47 41.25
C VAL A 518 -18.74 17.12 42.54
N THR A 519 -18.51 16.33 43.59
CA THR A 519 -18.05 16.85 44.88
C THR A 519 -16.69 17.55 44.79
N TYR A 520 -15.73 16.93 44.10
CA TYR A 520 -14.40 17.50 43.95
C TYR A 520 -14.43 18.81 43.16
N GLU A 521 -15.11 18.83 42.01
CA GLU A 521 -15.24 20.00 41.15
C GLU A 521 -15.91 21.18 41.89
N LEU A 522 -16.96 20.92 42.68
CA LEU A 522 -17.63 21.97 43.44
C LEU A 522 -16.72 22.59 44.51
N LEU A 523 -15.92 21.77 45.21
CA LEU A 523 -14.93 22.27 46.17
C LEU A 523 -13.84 23.06 45.48
N ASP A 524 -13.37 22.60 44.33
CA ASP A 524 -12.32 23.24 43.56
C ASP A 524 -12.76 24.61 43.01
N ILE A 525 -14.00 24.70 42.50
CA ILE A 525 -14.62 25.97 42.10
C ILE A 525 -14.65 26.97 43.26
N LEU A 526 -15.03 26.55 44.47
CA LEU A 526 -15.05 27.41 45.64
C LEU A 526 -13.64 27.84 46.06
N LYS A 527 -12.66 26.93 46.02
CA LYS A 527 -11.25 27.23 46.33
C LYS A 527 -10.66 28.25 45.37
N GLU A 528 -10.78 28.03 44.06
CA GLU A 528 -10.24 28.94 43.04
C GLU A 528 -10.86 30.34 43.11
N ARG A 529 -12.16 30.42 43.43
CA ARG A 529 -12.87 31.69 43.48
C ARG A 529 -12.56 32.49 44.75
N GLY A 530 -12.18 31.82 45.84
CA GLY A 530 -11.73 32.43 47.08
C GLY A 530 -12.79 33.26 47.83
N LYS A 531 -14.07 33.18 47.44
CA LYS A 531 -15.19 33.90 48.07
C LYS A 531 -16.49 33.11 47.99
N PRO A 532 -17.49 33.39 48.86
CA PRO A 532 -18.79 32.74 48.81
C PRO A 532 -19.51 32.96 47.48
N MET A 533 -20.20 31.93 47.00
CA MET A 533 -20.88 31.93 45.71
C MET A 533 -22.30 31.38 45.81
N ARG A 534 -23.19 31.84 44.92
CA ARG A 534 -24.53 31.26 44.81
C ARG A 534 -24.48 29.92 44.08
N ALA A 535 -25.43 29.03 44.40
CA ALA A 535 -25.51 27.72 43.75
C ALA A 535 -25.67 27.80 42.22
N GLU A 536 -26.35 28.84 41.72
CA GLU A 536 -26.53 29.11 40.29
C GLU A 536 -25.18 29.44 39.63
N GLU A 537 -24.35 30.28 40.25
CA GLU A 537 -23.03 30.65 39.75
C GLU A 537 -22.07 29.45 39.75
N ILE A 538 -22.11 28.65 40.83
CA ILE A 538 -21.31 27.42 40.94
C ILE A 538 -21.72 26.42 39.83
N ARG A 539 -23.03 26.24 39.60
CA ARG A 539 -23.54 25.40 38.51
C ARG A 539 -23.02 25.86 37.15
N ASP A 540 -23.10 27.16 36.87
CA ASP A 540 -22.73 27.69 35.57
C ASP A 540 -21.22 27.51 35.30
N ILE A 541 -20.38 27.65 36.33
CA ILE A 541 -18.95 27.35 36.22
C ILE A 541 -18.73 25.84 36.03
N PHE A 542 -19.42 25.00 36.80
CA PHE A 542 -19.33 23.55 36.70
C PHE A 542 -19.70 23.06 35.29
N LEU A 543 -20.81 23.55 34.72
CA LEU A 543 -21.24 23.17 33.36
C LEU A 543 -20.28 23.66 32.28
N ARG A 544 -19.56 24.77 32.51
CA ARG A 544 -18.48 25.22 31.60
C ARG A 544 -17.25 24.32 31.69
N ARG A 545 -16.86 23.86 32.88
CA ARG A 545 -15.72 22.94 33.09
C ARG A 545 -16.03 21.49 32.66
N CYS A 546 -17.29 21.09 32.81
CA CYS A 546 -17.78 19.74 32.58
C CYS A 546 -18.99 19.76 31.61
N PRO A 547 -18.80 20.13 30.33
CA PRO A 547 -19.91 20.33 29.37
C PRO A 547 -20.68 19.05 29.02
N THR A 548 -20.12 17.88 29.33
CA THR A 548 -20.75 16.57 29.18
C THR A 548 -21.77 16.28 30.29
N TYR A 549 -21.70 16.96 31.44
CA TYR A 549 -22.56 16.74 32.61
C TYR A 549 -23.78 17.67 32.64
N ARG A 550 -24.57 17.68 31.55
CA ARG A 550 -25.63 18.68 31.28
C ARG A 550 -26.87 18.62 32.18
N HIS A 551 -27.06 17.54 32.92
CA HIS A 551 -28.28 17.28 33.69
C HIS A 551 -28.22 17.80 35.14
N LEU A 552 -27.12 18.44 35.56
CA LEU A 552 -27.00 18.95 36.93
C LEU A 552 -27.89 20.20 37.13
N THR A 553 -28.94 20.05 37.94
CA THR A 553 -29.80 21.17 38.32
C THR A 553 -29.21 21.95 39.50
N VAL A 554 -29.66 23.19 39.68
CA VAL A 554 -29.27 24.01 40.85
C VAL A 554 -29.64 23.30 42.16
N ASN A 555 -30.79 22.65 42.23
CA ASN A 555 -31.21 21.91 43.42
C ASN A 555 -30.28 20.72 43.69
N THR A 556 -29.84 20.03 42.65
CA THR A 556 -28.86 18.94 42.76
C THR A 556 -27.52 19.47 43.31
N ILE A 557 -27.02 20.59 42.81
CA ILE A 557 -25.82 21.28 43.34
C ILE A 557 -26.00 21.58 44.83
N ARG A 558 -27.13 22.18 45.23
CA ARG A 558 -27.41 22.51 46.64
C ARG A 558 -27.39 21.27 47.53
N VAL A 559 -27.98 20.17 47.07
CA VAL A 559 -27.96 18.89 47.79
C VAL A 559 -26.53 18.36 47.95
N TYR A 560 -25.69 18.46 46.92
CA TYR A 560 -24.28 18.07 47.02
C TYR A 560 -23.55 18.96 48.03
N LEU A 561 -23.65 20.28 47.91
CA LEU A 561 -22.96 21.25 48.78
C LEU A 561 -23.34 21.07 50.26
N LEU A 562 -24.62 20.85 50.56
CA LEU A 562 -25.09 20.65 51.95
C LEU A 562 -24.63 19.31 52.56
N LYS A 563 -24.28 18.32 51.73
CA LYS A 563 -23.75 17.03 52.21
C LYS A 563 -22.24 17.06 52.47
N MET A 564 -21.53 18.06 51.95
CA MET A 564 -20.08 18.21 52.15
C MET A 564 -19.80 18.82 53.51
N LYS A 565 -18.89 18.22 54.28
CA LYS A 565 -18.48 18.75 55.59
C LYS A 565 -17.65 20.03 55.45
N GLU A 566 -16.98 20.17 54.31
CA GLU A 566 -16.08 21.24 53.95
C GLU A 566 -16.79 22.50 53.47
N VAL A 567 -18.12 22.45 53.27
CA VAL A 567 -18.92 23.56 52.75
C VAL A 567 -19.94 23.99 53.80
N LYS A 568 -20.09 25.31 54.00
CA LYS A 568 -21.15 25.91 54.81
C LYS A 568 -21.98 26.89 53.99
N SER A 569 -23.27 26.99 54.32
CA SER A 569 -24.15 28.05 53.82
C SER A 569 -24.10 29.27 54.74
N ILE A 570 -24.14 30.47 54.17
CA ILE A 570 -24.23 31.72 54.93
C ILE A 570 -25.71 31.97 55.26
N GLY A 571 -26.15 31.58 56.46
CA GLY A 571 -27.55 31.69 56.87
C GLY A 571 -28.54 31.15 55.83
N LEU A 572 -29.55 31.95 55.47
CA LEU A 572 -30.56 31.65 54.45
C LEU A 572 -30.32 32.40 53.12
N SER A 573 -29.11 32.91 52.91
CA SER A 573 -28.81 33.81 51.78
C SER A 573 -28.65 33.10 50.42
N GLY A 574 -28.55 31.77 50.41
CA GLY A 574 -28.26 30.98 49.21
C GLY A 574 -26.79 31.00 48.77
N TYR A 575 -25.90 31.64 49.53
CA TYR A 575 -24.45 31.60 49.31
C TYR A 575 -23.80 30.45 50.07
N TYR A 576 -22.85 29.80 49.40
CA TYR A 576 -22.05 28.69 49.90
C TYR A 576 -20.57 29.07 49.86
N GLY A 577 -19.81 28.62 50.86
CA GLY A 577 -18.37 28.82 50.92
C GLY A 577 -17.69 27.71 51.71
N LEU A 578 -16.36 27.75 51.76
CA LEU A 578 -15.59 26.73 52.48
C LEU A 578 -15.67 26.96 53.98
N ALA A 579 -15.96 25.91 54.73
CA ALA A 579 -16.08 25.95 56.20
C ALA A 579 -14.78 26.41 56.90
N SER A 580 -13.63 26.26 56.23
CA SER A 580 -12.32 26.72 56.69
C SER A 580 -12.09 28.23 56.55
N TRP A 581 -13.00 28.96 55.90
CA TRP A 581 -12.89 30.42 55.79
C TRP A 581 -13.36 31.09 57.10
N GLU A 582 -12.40 31.35 57.99
CA GLU A 582 -12.63 31.96 59.30
C GLU A 582 -13.14 33.41 59.23
N HIS A 583 -12.83 34.12 58.15
CA HIS A 583 -13.23 35.51 57.94
C HIS A 583 -14.73 35.67 57.59
N ILE A 584 -15.48 34.58 57.43
CA ILE A 584 -16.90 34.60 57.08
C ILE A 584 -17.74 34.22 58.30
N TYR A 585 -18.72 35.07 58.60
CA TYR A 585 -19.75 34.75 59.57
C TYR A 585 -20.83 33.85 58.94
N TRP A 586 -21.00 32.64 59.47
CA TRP A 586 -21.90 31.63 58.91
C TRP A 586 -23.33 31.68 59.47
N GLY A 587 -23.56 32.44 60.54
CA GLY A 587 -24.87 32.58 61.20
C GLY A 587 -25.84 33.49 60.43
N THR A 588 -27.08 33.56 60.91
CA THR A 588 -28.06 34.53 60.37
C THR A 588 -27.87 35.92 60.97
N MET A 589 -28.47 36.93 60.35
CA MET A 589 -28.50 38.29 60.92
C MET A 589 -29.12 38.28 62.32
N VAL A 590 -30.13 37.45 62.56
CA VAL A 590 -30.78 37.28 63.87
C VAL A 590 -29.82 36.70 64.90
N ASP A 591 -29.02 35.71 64.52
CA ASP A 591 -28.03 35.10 65.41
C ASP A 591 -26.92 36.09 65.77
N LYS A 592 -26.51 36.96 64.84
CA LYS A 592 -25.53 38.01 65.12
C LYS A 592 -26.10 39.08 66.05
N ILE A 593 -27.37 39.47 65.88
CA ILE A 593 -28.05 40.39 66.79
C ILE A 593 -28.10 39.80 68.20
N TYR A 594 -28.42 38.50 68.31
CA TYR A 594 -28.39 37.78 69.58
C TYR A 594 -26.99 37.80 70.22
N GLU A 595 -25.95 37.50 69.44
CA GLU A 595 -24.55 37.52 69.91
C GLU A 595 -24.14 38.92 70.40
N VAL A 596 -24.49 39.97 69.65
CA VAL A 596 -24.21 41.37 70.02
C VAL A 596 -24.87 41.75 71.35
N LEU A 597 -26.16 41.44 71.52
CA LEU A 597 -26.88 41.73 72.76
C LEU A 597 -26.39 40.88 73.94
N SER A 598 -26.08 39.60 73.70
CA SER A 598 -25.56 38.67 74.70
C SER A 598 -24.18 39.11 75.21
N LEU A 599 -23.28 39.50 74.31
CA LEU A 599 -21.95 39.99 74.67
C LEU A 599 -21.98 41.35 75.36
N ALA A 600 -22.94 42.22 75.00
CA ALA A 600 -23.08 43.52 75.63
C ALA A 600 -23.57 43.44 77.09
N GLY A 601 -24.32 42.39 77.43
CA GLY A 601 -24.87 42.17 78.79
C GLY A 601 -25.81 43.28 79.28
N LYS A 602 -26.25 44.18 78.39
CA LYS A 602 -27.11 45.32 78.69
C LYS A 602 -28.02 45.66 77.50
N PRO A 603 -29.16 46.35 77.73
CA PRO A 603 -29.98 46.83 76.63
C PRO A 603 -29.19 47.77 75.70
N LEU A 604 -29.37 47.61 74.38
CA LEU A 604 -28.72 48.43 73.35
C LEU A 604 -29.77 49.13 72.49
N SER A 605 -29.49 50.36 72.07
CA SER A 605 -30.31 51.06 71.09
C SER A 605 -30.22 50.39 69.71
N LEU A 606 -31.24 50.58 68.87
CA LEU A 606 -31.24 50.08 67.49
C LEU A 606 -30.02 50.57 66.69
N MET A 607 -29.53 51.78 66.98
CA MET A 607 -28.36 52.35 66.32
C MET A 607 -27.08 51.59 66.69
N GLU A 608 -26.90 51.25 67.97
CA GLU A 608 -25.74 50.50 68.47
C GLU A 608 -25.72 49.07 67.91
N ILE A 609 -26.87 48.40 67.87
CA ILE A 609 -27.02 47.07 67.25
C ILE A 609 -26.70 47.16 65.76
N TYR A 610 -27.25 48.16 65.06
CA TYR A 610 -27.01 48.36 63.64
C TYR A 610 -25.52 48.54 63.31
N GLN A 611 -24.80 49.39 64.06
CA GLN A 611 -23.37 49.62 63.86
C GLN A 611 -22.57 48.32 63.96
N GLN A 612 -22.85 47.47 64.94
CA GLN A 612 -22.12 46.23 65.18
C GLN A 612 -22.48 45.12 64.17
N VAL A 613 -23.76 45.00 63.81
CA VAL A 613 -24.23 43.96 62.88
C VAL A 613 -23.87 44.29 61.42
N LYS A 614 -23.83 45.58 61.05
CA LYS A 614 -23.53 46.03 59.68
C LYS A 614 -22.15 45.58 59.19
N ALA A 615 -21.17 45.44 60.08
CA ALA A 615 -19.83 44.95 59.74
C ALA A 615 -19.85 43.54 59.11
N PHE A 616 -20.83 42.71 59.50
CA PHE A 616 -21.00 41.34 59.00
C PHE A 616 -22.07 41.25 57.91
N PHE A 617 -23.03 42.19 57.89
CA PHE A 617 -24.10 42.26 56.90
C PHE A 617 -24.15 43.67 56.27
N PRO A 618 -23.24 44.00 55.33
CA PRO A 618 -23.06 45.38 54.83
C PRO A 618 -24.30 45.97 54.15
N ASN A 619 -25.12 45.11 53.54
CA ASN A 619 -26.34 45.48 52.83
C ASN A 619 -27.58 45.59 53.74
N SER A 620 -27.44 45.32 55.04
CA SER A 620 -28.55 45.44 55.99
C SER A 620 -28.89 46.91 56.24
N THR A 621 -30.18 47.18 56.43
CA THR A 621 -30.71 48.48 56.85
C THR A 621 -31.15 48.41 58.31
N LYS A 622 -31.30 49.58 58.97
CA LYS A 622 -31.85 49.62 60.33
C LYS A 622 -33.23 48.95 60.40
N SER A 623 -34.08 49.22 59.41
CA SER A 623 -35.43 48.64 59.32
C SER A 623 -35.38 47.12 59.16
N SER A 624 -34.43 46.56 58.39
CA SER A 624 -34.31 45.11 58.27
C SER A 624 -33.82 44.45 59.57
N ILE A 625 -32.91 45.09 60.30
CA ILE A 625 -32.43 44.58 61.60
C ILE A 625 -33.55 44.60 62.63
N GLU A 626 -34.27 45.71 62.72
CA GLU A 626 -35.45 45.84 63.58
C GLU A 626 -36.54 44.83 63.21
N GLY A 627 -36.86 44.70 61.93
CA GLY A 627 -37.81 43.73 61.42
C GLY A 627 -37.40 42.29 61.76
N SER A 628 -36.13 41.94 61.62
CA SER A 628 -35.61 40.62 61.99
C SER A 628 -35.70 40.30 63.48
N MET A 629 -35.53 41.29 64.36
CA MET A 629 -35.77 41.11 65.80
C MET A 629 -37.26 40.90 66.11
N ARG A 630 -38.14 41.71 65.50
CA ARG A 630 -39.59 41.63 65.71
C ARG A 630 -40.21 40.34 65.18
N LEU A 631 -39.67 39.82 64.08
CA LEU A 631 -40.15 38.60 63.41
C LEU A 631 -39.41 37.33 63.89
N ASP A 632 -38.57 37.42 64.93
CA ASP A 632 -37.90 36.24 65.48
C ASP A 632 -38.93 35.27 66.07
N ALA A 633 -39.07 34.10 65.44
CA ALA A 633 -40.03 33.07 65.84
C ALA A 633 -39.74 32.47 67.23
N ARG A 634 -38.53 32.68 67.76
CA ARG A 634 -38.14 32.27 69.12
C ARG A 634 -38.41 33.35 70.17
N HIS A 635 -38.90 34.52 69.75
CA HIS A 635 -39.21 35.65 70.61
C HIS A 635 -38.04 36.05 71.55
N ARG A 636 -36.79 35.93 71.07
CA ARG A 636 -35.58 36.18 71.87
C ARG A 636 -35.34 37.64 72.22
N PHE A 637 -36.01 38.56 71.54
CA PHE A 637 -35.78 40.00 71.64
C PHE A 637 -37.03 40.73 72.15
N LYS A 638 -36.86 41.62 73.13
CA LYS A 638 -37.90 42.57 73.56
C LYS A 638 -37.44 44.00 73.35
N TYR A 639 -38.40 44.86 73.06
CA TYR A 639 -38.20 46.30 72.93
C TYR A 639 -38.76 47.00 74.17
N ASP A 640 -37.91 47.77 74.84
CA ASP A 640 -38.32 48.68 75.90
C ASP A 640 -38.75 50.02 75.27
N VAL A 641 -40.03 50.35 75.44
CA VAL A 641 -40.64 51.56 74.89
C VAL A 641 -40.14 52.81 75.60
N GLU A 642 -39.85 52.74 76.90
CA GLU A 642 -39.42 53.91 77.70
C GLU A 642 -37.93 54.22 77.48
N GLY A 643 -37.10 53.19 77.40
CA GLY A 643 -35.66 53.32 77.14
C GLY A 643 -35.27 53.43 75.67
N HIS A 644 -36.19 53.17 74.74
CA HIS A 644 -35.91 53.03 73.29
C HIS A 644 -34.78 52.03 72.96
N VAL A 645 -34.70 50.94 73.71
CA VAL A 645 -33.62 49.93 73.63
C VAL A 645 -34.16 48.51 73.44
N TYR A 646 -33.33 47.64 72.89
CA TYR A 646 -33.59 46.20 72.76
C TYR A 646 -32.77 45.42 73.77
N PHE A 647 -33.34 44.34 74.30
CA PHE A 647 -32.67 43.42 75.21
C PHE A 647 -33.09 41.96 74.94
N LEU A 648 -32.26 41.01 75.40
CA LEU A 648 -32.57 39.59 75.32
C LEU A 648 -33.58 39.21 76.40
N VAL A 649 -34.52 38.35 76.04
CA VAL A 649 -35.42 37.73 77.03
C VAL A 649 -34.63 36.65 77.75
N ASP A 650 -34.44 36.79 79.07
CA ASP A 650 -33.87 35.72 79.88
C ASP A 650 -34.77 34.47 79.78
N HIS A 651 -34.25 33.41 79.17
CA HIS A 651 -34.83 32.08 79.29
C HIS A 651 -34.31 31.45 80.59
N SER A 652 -34.64 32.06 81.72
CA SER A 652 -34.55 31.42 83.03
C SER A 652 -35.94 30.91 83.44
N THR A 653 -36.34 29.80 82.83
CA THR A 653 -37.28 28.80 83.36
C THR A 653 -36.91 27.45 82.81
#